data_AF-A0A7T2YU24-F1
#
_entry.id   AF-A0A7T2YU24-F1
#
_cell.length_a   1.000
_cell.length_b   1.000
_cell.length_c   1.000
_cell.angle_alpha   90.00
_cell.angle_beta   90.00
_cell.angle_gamma   90.00
#
_symmetry.space_group_name_H-M   'P 1'
#
loop_
_entity.id
_entity.type
_entity.pdbx_description
1 polymer ?
#
loop_
_entity_poly.entity_id
_entity_poly.type
_entity_poly.pdbx_seq_one_letter_code
_entity_poly.pdbx_strand_id
1 'polypeptide(L)'
;MNSSTLEHTDQATLEELSASLPPAELVQVLASRMRAGRHDEVGAFTRKAFDDYSNPIRALGNFDLPWTHDHDLWLAFARQTIPFGRRIDGSLDGDIPRHSPELAAEFEQMARASLARPPAPDGDNDYREIRILDMFGWLWYPGISRERVMQLLDWAAELNVQSGGGYDRADWKLLLGSLDDQDLMELAERGGALYADIRDVYMKRHSDVPHPQRCAPWYDFYRRHPDWFDDKPINEDPGLIALRWDLGADAQRRLELVNLLLGRADHEPADYFIPIFDRLVREDSAPFVAWIEGWQPKYHFDAVVAQQIWKARYPELLPHLLRCIMQKSRIEPFIGLLNQMLTEQPDYLREIPTVRLAPLLAQLDPAMLHARLPLLGELLAASSSRALREAVARFMQGLDAQAVGAVFESNAWLQRREKAMQLACRDILLVHPDPGVAPLLQALLRTGLDLGSESMVEGRLLALGVPVPGALTVAQGEGGRVPLDALEARVARFKRFSSSIKAYDQPETLALFAPLSEHAARIVLHLVATAEEELPPLVEQLLAHVPAESRAQLSLHLVNAWVALEGEPKARWALRLANGHVDDRLVQTLVAAVKAWGWSKKLRAIIAVEQLGALDTLYALSQVQTLSTSRKLKDLVIAAAHDALEAAAQRRGLSLIELYDELTPDFGLGGEGLVLEVGPQRYRLQLQGDLSLRVVGDKGKASKTLPALKDESLRLQWNAAQAEFKTVAAGVKAIARQQAPRMGTAFMTGQRWSVPRWRRLFLQHPLLRIMGRTLIWRLEQGASFRIAEDFSLLDAADDAVELPDDAQVLLWHPVDAAAGEVEAWRTCLADYELQPLIDQLGAGAQLPDASQWKNHALHPAGPLQIRQGALSGLLAKWNYRPGPVEDGPGIYEHRLDLAGPQLYIELHHGRYMPFMELDHRVDIAHAVVYDSSHRGEDGRWPRLQPQQWPRALQATLMAQFAAIAAKSASTKESD
;
A
#
# COMPACT_ATOMS: atom_id res chain seq x y z
N MET A 1 -21.68 34.34 -25.93
CA MET A 1 -22.21 35.61 -25.40
C MET A 1 -23.39 36.08 -26.25
N ASN A 2 -24.47 36.59 -25.66
CA ASN A 2 -25.61 37.15 -26.41
C ASN A 2 -25.19 38.48 -27.07
N SER A 3 -25.81 38.86 -28.21
CA SER A 3 -25.47 40.09 -28.95
C SER A 3 -25.58 41.37 -28.10
N SER A 4 -26.46 41.40 -27.10
CA SER A 4 -26.60 42.54 -26.18
C SER A 4 -25.46 42.66 -25.14
N THR A 5 -24.69 41.58 -24.90
CA THR A 5 -23.55 41.57 -23.98
C THR A 5 -22.26 42.00 -24.70
N LEU A 6 -22.14 41.68 -25.99
CA LEU A 6 -20.99 42.04 -26.84
C LEU A 6 -20.91 43.56 -27.11
N GLU A 7 -22.05 44.23 -27.33
CA GLU A 7 -22.09 45.70 -27.53
C GLU A 7 -21.67 46.47 -26.25
N HIS A 8 -22.03 45.97 -25.07
CA HIS A 8 -21.68 46.60 -23.80
C HIS A 8 -20.19 46.40 -23.45
N THR A 9 -19.58 45.28 -23.85
CA THR A 9 -18.15 45.02 -23.64
C THR A 9 -17.24 45.77 -24.61
N ASP A 10 -17.75 46.29 -25.73
CA ASP A 10 -16.89 46.98 -26.72
C ASP A 10 -16.68 48.47 -26.40
N GLN A 11 -17.66 49.10 -25.71
CA GLN A 11 -17.66 50.52 -25.35
C GLN A 11 -17.10 50.81 -23.93
N ALA A 12 -17.08 49.84 -23.02
CA ALA A 12 -16.57 50.01 -21.66
C ALA A 12 -15.02 49.99 -21.60
N THR A 13 -14.42 50.68 -20.63
CA THR A 13 -12.95 50.65 -20.44
C THR A 13 -12.47 49.30 -19.93
N LEU A 14 -11.20 48.93 -20.20
CA LEU A 14 -10.65 47.67 -19.69
C LEU A 14 -10.62 47.63 -18.15
N GLU A 15 -10.50 48.78 -17.48
CA GLU A 15 -10.59 48.89 -16.03
C GLU A 15 -12.00 48.61 -15.47
N GLU A 16 -13.04 49.12 -16.12
CA GLU A 16 -14.42 48.82 -15.71
C GLU A 16 -14.77 47.35 -15.94
N LEU A 17 -14.27 46.79 -17.05
CA LEU A 17 -14.47 45.38 -17.38
C LEU A 17 -13.67 44.46 -16.46
N SER A 18 -12.45 44.82 -16.06
CA SER A 18 -11.65 43.99 -15.14
C SER A 18 -12.22 43.93 -13.73
N ALA A 19 -12.94 44.98 -13.30
CA ALA A 19 -13.64 45.01 -12.02
C ALA A 19 -14.99 44.27 -12.02
N SER A 20 -15.59 44.07 -13.20
CA SER A 20 -16.96 43.54 -13.34
C SER A 20 -17.05 42.16 -13.99
N LEU A 21 -16.06 41.76 -14.79
CA LEU A 21 -16.02 40.46 -15.46
C LEU A 21 -15.18 39.43 -14.70
N PRO A 22 -15.56 38.14 -14.75
CA PRO A 22 -14.68 37.07 -14.30
C PRO A 22 -13.41 37.00 -15.19
N PRO A 23 -12.26 36.56 -14.64
CA PRO A 23 -10.98 36.57 -15.37
C PRO A 23 -11.00 35.87 -16.72
N ALA A 24 -11.71 34.73 -16.85
CA ALA A 24 -11.85 34.00 -18.11
C ALA A 24 -12.52 34.83 -19.23
N GLU A 25 -13.49 35.69 -18.89
CA GLU A 25 -14.14 36.56 -19.87
C GLU A 25 -13.26 37.77 -20.21
N LEU A 26 -12.51 38.29 -19.23
CA LEU A 26 -11.53 39.35 -19.45
C LEU A 26 -10.44 38.90 -20.43
N VAL A 27 -9.96 37.65 -20.34
CA VAL A 27 -8.99 37.07 -21.30
C VAL A 27 -9.51 37.16 -22.74
N GLN A 28 -10.77 36.78 -22.97
CA GLN A 28 -11.38 36.82 -24.30
C GLN A 28 -11.57 38.25 -24.81
N VAL A 29 -11.93 39.19 -23.92
CA VAL A 29 -12.00 40.61 -24.27
C VAL A 29 -10.62 41.14 -24.68
N LEU A 30 -9.57 40.88 -23.90
CA LEU A 30 -8.20 41.32 -24.22
C LEU A 30 -7.73 40.76 -25.58
N ALA A 31 -7.95 39.46 -25.83
CA ALA A 31 -7.64 38.84 -27.11
C ALA A 31 -8.44 39.47 -28.27
N SER A 32 -9.73 39.72 -28.08
CA SER A 32 -10.58 40.38 -29.09
C SER A 32 -10.15 41.82 -29.36
N ARG A 33 -9.78 42.60 -28.33
CA ARG A 33 -9.31 43.99 -28.48
C ARG A 33 -7.99 44.03 -29.24
N MET A 34 -7.09 43.10 -28.96
CA MET A 34 -5.83 42.96 -29.69
C MET A 34 -6.08 42.60 -31.16
N ARG A 35 -6.94 41.61 -31.46
CA ARG A 35 -7.29 41.27 -32.86
C ARG A 35 -7.96 42.41 -33.61
N ALA A 36 -8.70 43.28 -32.91
CA ALA A 36 -9.30 44.49 -33.48
C ALA A 36 -8.31 45.66 -33.67
N GLY A 37 -7.01 45.46 -33.41
CA GLY A 37 -5.97 46.48 -33.58
C GLY A 37 -5.88 47.50 -32.45
N ARG A 38 -6.60 47.30 -31.33
CA ARG A 38 -6.59 48.20 -30.16
C ARG A 38 -5.39 47.93 -29.24
N HIS A 39 -4.19 47.86 -29.82
CA HIS A 39 -2.97 47.45 -29.11
C HIS A 39 -2.56 48.44 -28.02
N ASP A 40 -2.71 49.75 -28.25
CA ASP A 40 -2.31 50.77 -27.29
C ASP A 40 -3.19 50.76 -26.03
N GLU A 41 -4.48 50.48 -26.20
CA GLU A 41 -5.45 50.35 -25.11
C GLU A 41 -5.11 49.16 -24.21
N VAL A 42 -4.92 47.98 -24.82
CA VAL A 42 -4.55 46.75 -24.11
C VAL A 42 -3.16 46.89 -23.48
N GLY A 43 -2.23 47.53 -24.19
CA GLY A 43 -0.89 47.84 -23.69
C GLY A 43 -0.91 48.76 -22.48
N ALA A 44 -1.77 49.79 -22.48
CA ALA A 44 -1.90 50.72 -21.34
C ALA A 44 -2.51 50.03 -20.12
N PHE A 45 -3.57 49.24 -20.33
CA PHE A 45 -4.20 48.45 -19.28
C PHE A 45 -3.24 47.44 -18.65
N THR A 46 -2.53 46.67 -19.47
CA THR A 46 -1.60 45.64 -19.00
C THR A 46 -0.43 46.24 -18.23
N ARG A 47 0.13 47.37 -18.69
CA ARG A 47 1.18 48.11 -17.96
C ARG A 47 0.71 48.56 -16.58
N LYS A 48 -0.41 49.28 -16.51
CA LYS A 48 -1.00 49.75 -15.25
C LYS A 48 -1.34 48.59 -14.30
N ALA A 49 -1.77 47.47 -14.86
CA ALA A 49 -2.09 46.26 -14.11
C ALA A 49 -0.85 45.54 -13.53
N PHE A 50 0.34 45.80 -14.07
CA PHE A 50 1.57 45.21 -13.54
C PHE A 50 2.16 45.98 -12.34
N ASP A 51 1.67 47.20 -12.08
CA ASP A 51 2.15 48.11 -11.03
C ASP A 51 1.30 48.05 -9.73
N ASP A 52 0.06 47.56 -9.81
CA ASP A 52 -0.82 47.39 -8.66
C ASP A 52 -0.82 45.92 -8.18
N TYR A 53 -0.27 45.68 -6.98
CA TYR A 53 -0.09 44.36 -6.36
C TYR A 53 -1.39 43.56 -6.14
N SER A 54 -2.56 44.19 -6.30
CA SER A 54 -3.88 43.55 -6.18
C SER A 54 -4.47 43.00 -7.50
N ASN A 55 -3.67 42.91 -8.58
CA ASN A 55 -4.20 42.85 -9.94
C ASN A 55 -4.86 41.55 -10.45
N PRO A 56 -5.92 41.66 -11.29
CA PRO A 56 -6.52 40.55 -12.03
C PRO A 56 -5.61 39.84 -13.04
N ILE A 57 -4.57 40.49 -13.57
CA ILE A 57 -3.71 39.90 -14.62
C ILE A 57 -2.94 38.67 -14.14
N ARG A 58 -2.48 38.64 -12.88
CA ARG A 58 -1.82 37.44 -12.32
C ARG A 58 -2.76 36.24 -12.22
N ALA A 59 -4.07 36.46 -12.10
CA ALA A 59 -5.04 35.37 -12.11
C ALA A 59 -5.24 34.79 -13.51
N LEU A 60 -4.93 35.53 -14.58
CA LEU A 60 -5.13 35.10 -15.97
C LEU A 60 -4.25 33.90 -16.33
N GLY A 61 -3.06 33.77 -15.75
CA GLY A 61 -2.18 32.60 -15.93
C GLY A 61 -2.75 31.24 -15.54
N ASN A 62 -3.86 31.24 -14.80
CA ASN A 62 -4.62 30.03 -14.45
C ASN A 62 -5.73 29.68 -15.46
N PHE A 63 -5.83 30.41 -16.58
CA PHE A 63 -6.86 30.24 -17.61
C PHE A 63 -6.22 29.97 -18.97
N ASP A 64 -7.00 29.40 -19.89
CA ASP A 64 -6.58 29.24 -21.28
C ASP A 64 -6.42 30.63 -21.93
N LEU A 65 -5.20 30.94 -22.36
CA LEU A 65 -4.82 32.22 -22.91
C LEU A 65 -4.82 32.11 -24.44
N PRO A 66 -5.69 32.82 -25.18
CA PRO A 66 -5.77 32.70 -26.64
C PRO A 66 -4.42 32.96 -27.34
N TRP A 67 -3.56 33.78 -26.74
CA TRP A 67 -2.22 34.07 -27.22
C TRP A 67 -1.17 32.99 -26.89
N THR A 68 -1.50 31.88 -26.24
CA THR A 68 -0.56 30.73 -26.15
C THR A 68 -0.65 29.79 -27.33
N HIS A 69 -1.71 29.93 -28.13
CA HIS A 69 -2.03 29.09 -29.29
C HIS A 69 -2.06 29.87 -30.61
N ASP A 70 -2.00 31.20 -30.57
CA ASP A 70 -2.06 32.11 -31.71
C ASP A 70 -0.76 32.93 -31.79
N HIS A 71 0.09 32.62 -32.78
CA HIS A 71 1.41 33.22 -32.94
C HIS A 71 1.36 34.74 -33.13
N ASP A 72 0.44 35.23 -33.97
CA ASP A 72 0.34 36.67 -34.26
C ASP A 72 -0.17 37.43 -33.05
N LEU A 73 -1.14 36.86 -32.33
CA LEU A 73 -1.66 37.44 -31.10
C LEU A 73 -0.61 37.43 -29.99
N TRP A 74 0.13 36.33 -29.83
CA TRP A 74 1.27 36.25 -28.91
C TRP A 74 2.29 37.33 -29.21
N LEU A 75 2.69 37.46 -30.48
CA LEU A 75 3.70 38.42 -30.90
C LEU A 75 3.23 39.86 -30.67
N ALA A 76 1.94 40.14 -30.86
CA ALA A 76 1.34 41.42 -30.56
C ALA A 76 1.38 41.77 -29.06
N PHE A 77 1.13 40.80 -28.16
CA PHE A 77 1.31 40.98 -26.72
C PHE A 77 2.78 41.13 -26.34
N ALA A 78 3.64 40.27 -26.86
CA ALA A 78 5.08 40.26 -26.66
C ALA A 78 5.71 41.64 -26.97
N ARG A 79 5.37 42.23 -28.14
CA ARG A 79 5.81 43.57 -28.55
C ARG A 79 5.39 44.68 -27.59
N GLN A 80 4.28 44.53 -26.87
CA GLN A 80 3.78 45.53 -25.94
C GLN A 80 4.36 45.40 -24.52
N THR A 81 4.67 44.18 -24.08
CA THR A 81 5.03 43.92 -22.67
C THR A 81 6.52 43.69 -22.46
N ILE A 82 7.20 43.00 -23.38
CA ILE A 82 8.63 42.65 -23.25
C ILE A 82 9.54 43.89 -23.20
N PRO A 83 9.30 44.98 -23.99
CA PRO A 83 10.10 46.19 -23.88
C PRO A 83 10.04 46.91 -22.52
N PHE A 84 9.17 46.45 -21.61
CA PHE A 84 9.05 46.92 -20.23
C PHE A 84 9.50 45.87 -19.21
N GLY A 85 10.15 44.80 -19.66
CA GLY A 85 10.50 43.65 -18.80
C GLY A 85 9.28 42.95 -18.21
N ARG A 86 8.09 43.08 -18.81
CA ARG A 86 6.87 42.43 -18.32
C ARG A 86 6.50 41.26 -19.23
N ARG A 87 6.15 40.13 -18.63
CA ARG A 87 5.67 38.93 -19.33
C ARG A 87 4.18 38.77 -19.01
N ILE A 88 3.35 38.77 -20.04
CA ILE A 88 2.05 38.11 -19.97
C ILE A 88 2.32 36.67 -20.35
N ASP A 89 1.95 35.78 -19.45
CA ASP A 89 2.27 34.37 -19.46
C ASP A 89 1.96 33.69 -20.79
N GLY A 90 2.91 32.87 -21.20
CA GLY A 90 2.74 31.80 -22.15
C GLY A 90 3.82 30.76 -21.88
N SER A 91 3.44 29.64 -21.28
CA SER A 91 4.32 28.49 -20.98
C SER A 91 5.05 28.02 -22.24
N LEU A 92 6.29 27.52 -22.11
CA LEU A 92 7.11 26.89 -23.16
C LEU A 92 6.44 25.63 -23.80
N ASP A 93 5.35 25.14 -23.21
CA ASP A 93 4.71 23.86 -23.59
C ASP A 93 3.59 23.98 -24.65
N GLY A 94 3.46 25.11 -25.36
CA GLY A 94 2.39 25.35 -26.35
C GLY A 94 2.76 25.01 -27.81
N ASP A 95 1.75 24.79 -28.65
CA ASP A 95 1.84 24.37 -30.08
C ASP A 95 2.49 25.38 -31.07
N ILE A 96 3.10 26.47 -30.57
CA ILE A 96 3.72 27.49 -31.43
C ILE A 96 5.21 27.14 -31.61
N PRO A 97 5.76 27.14 -32.84
CA PRO A 97 7.20 26.99 -33.05
C PRO A 97 7.92 28.23 -32.53
N ARG A 98 8.50 28.12 -31.33
CA ARG A 98 9.14 29.24 -30.59
C ARG A 98 10.66 29.33 -30.75
N HIS A 99 11.19 28.61 -31.73
CA HIS A 99 12.62 28.40 -31.93
C HIS A 99 12.97 28.60 -33.41
N SER A 100 12.81 29.83 -33.91
CA SER A 100 13.19 30.24 -35.28
C SER A 100 14.21 31.38 -35.27
N PRO A 101 15.07 31.50 -36.31
CA PRO A 101 16.02 32.61 -36.42
C PRO A 101 15.36 33.99 -36.40
N GLU A 102 14.21 34.13 -37.07
CA GLU A 102 13.46 35.39 -37.18
C GLU A 102 12.91 35.80 -35.81
N LEU A 103 12.32 34.85 -35.08
CA LEU A 103 11.76 35.12 -33.76
C LEU A 103 12.87 35.42 -32.74
N ALA A 104 13.99 34.72 -32.80
CA ALA A 104 15.14 34.99 -31.95
C ALA A 104 15.72 36.39 -32.19
N ALA A 105 15.79 36.83 -33.45
CA ALA A 105 16.25 38.18 -33.81
C ALA A 105 15.28 39.27 -33.32
N GLU A 106 13.97 39.05 -33.50
CA GLU A 106 12.95 39.99 -33.02
C GLU A 106 12.97 40.08 -31.49
N PHE A 107 13.13 38.95 -30.81
CA PHE A 107 13.23 38.90 -29.34
C PHE A 107 14.46 39.64 -28.83
N GLU A 108 15.62 39.40 -29.43
CA GLU A 108 16.85 40.11 -29.08
C GLU A 108 16.67 41.63 -29.26
N GLN A 109 16.03 42.06 -30.36
CA GLN A 109 15.76 43.47 -30.60
C GLN A 109 14.86 44.08 -29.50
N MET A 110 13.80 43.38 -29.09
CA MET A 110 12.90 43.82 -28.02
C MET A 110 13.63 43.90 -26.66
N ALA A 111 14.44 42.90 -26.33
CA ALA A 111 15.22 42.88 -25.09
C ALA A 111 16.26 44.01 -25.06
N ARG A 112 17.00 44.24 -26.15
CA ARG A 112 17.95 45.36 -26.26
C ARG A 112 17.25 46.72 -26.18
N ALA A 113 16.08 46.87 -26.79
CA ALA A 113 15.27 48.08 -26.66
C ALA A 113 14.78 48.33 -25.23
N SER A 114 14.47 47.26 -24.47
CA SER A 114 14.13 47.34 -23.04
C SER A 114 15.31 47.86 -22.21
N LEU A 115 16.51 47.33 -22.45
CA LEU A 115 17.74 47.72 -21.76
C LEU A 115 18.18 49.16 -22.08
N ALA A 116 17.91 49.64 -23.29
CA ALA A 116 18.27 51.00 -23.72
C ALA A 116 17.38 52.12 -23.11
N ARG A 117 16.25 51.76 -22.47
CA ARG A 117 15.35 52.74 -21.87
C ARG A 117 15.87 53.23 -20.52
N PRO A 118 15.74 54.53 -20.20
CA PRO A 118 16.15 55.03 -18.90
C PRO A 118 15.36 54.33 -17.77
N PRO A 119 15.99 54.15 -16.60
CA PRO A 119 15.33 53.56 -15.44
C PRO A 119 14.09 54.38 -15.04
N ALA A 120 12.97 53.70 -14.77
CA ALA A 120 11.77 54.33 -14.20
C ALA A 120 12.06 54.90 -12.78
N PRO A 121 11.45 56.02 -12.37
CA PRO A 121 11.75 56.68 -11.09
C PRO A 121 11.33 55.88 -9.84
N ASP A 122 10.46 54.88 -9.95
CA ASP A 122 9.77 54.24 -8.82
C ASP A 122 10.40 52.92 -8.33
N GLY A 123 11.66 52.61 -8.70
CA GLY A 123 12.41 51.47 -8.15
C GLY A 123 12.06 50.07 -8.70
N ASP A 124 11.03 49.94 -9.55
CA ASP A 124 10.66 48.68 -10.22
C ASP A 124 11.64 48.27 -11.37
N ASN A 125 12.82 48.90 -11.44
CA ASN A 125 13.90 48.58 -12.40
C ASN A 125 14.74 47.39 -12.00
N ASP A 126 14.79 47.01 -10.72
CA ASP A 126 15.84 46.13 -10.18
C ASP A 126 15.78 44.68 -10.69
N TYR A 127 14.84 44.35 -11.59
CA TYR A 127 14.64 43.00 -12.13
C TYR A 127 14.57 42.93 -13.66
N ARG A 128 14.86 44.00 -14.41
CA ARG A 128 14.75 43.98 -15.89
C ARG A 128 15.76 43.03 -16.52
N GLU A 129 17.00 43.11 -16.08
CA GLU A 129 18.11 42.25 -16.49
C GLU A 129 17.81 40.78 -16.14
N ILE A 130 17.30 40.54 -14.92
CA ILE A 130 16.91 39.20 -14.43
C ILE A 130 15.80 38.60 -15.30
N ARG A 131 14.79 39.39 -15.67
CA ARG A 131 13.70 38.90 -16.51
C ARG A 131 14.12 38.65 -17.94
N ILE A 132 15.13 39.36 -18.46
CA ILE A 132 15.71 39.06 -19.77
C ILE A 132 16.52 37.76 -19.69
N LEU A 133 17.25 37.51 -18.59
CA LEU A 133 17.97 36.25 -18.35
C LEU A 133 17.04 35.02 -18.37
N ASP A 134 15.84 35.12 -17.81
CA ASP A 134 14.81 34.06 -17.84
C ASP A 134 14.30 33.70 -19.24
N MET A 135 14.63 34.50 -20.26
CA MET A 135 14.07 34.37 -21.61
C MET A 135 15.10 33.90 -22.63
N PHE A 136 16.36 33.64 -22.22
CA PHE A 136 17.42 33.17 -23.12
C PHE A 136 17.10 31.82 -23.79
N GLY A 137 16.23 31.01 -23.21
CA GLY A 137 15.79 29.75 -23.80
C GLY A 137 15.09 29.96 -25.13
N TRP A 138 14.46 31.13 -25.33
CA TRP A 138 13.72 31.48 -26.55
C TRP A 138 14.63 31.92 -27.69
N LEU A 139 15.89 32.24 -27.39
CA LEU A 139 16.88 32.62 -28.39
C LEU A 139 17.50 31.41 -29.10
N TRP A 140 17.27 30.20 -28.57
CA TRP A 140 17.70 28.96 -29.21
C TRP A 140 16.80 28.61 -30.41
N TYR A 141 17.40 28.03 -31.45
CA TYR A 141 16.69 27.46 -32.59
C TYR A 141 17.45 26.30 -33.25
N PRO A 142 16.77 25.35 -33.93
CA PRO A 142 17.44 24.28 -34.65
C PRO A 142 18.42 24.83 -35.69
N GLY A 143 19.68 24.38 -35.62
CA GLY A 143 20.73 24.82 -36.54
C GLY A 143 21.41 26.16 -36.18
N ILE A 144 21.18 26.69 -34.97
CA ILE A 144 21.92 27.84 -34.45
C ILE A 144 23.44 27.60 -34.52
N SER A 145 24.20 28.58 -35.01
CA SER A 145 25.65 28.44 -35.15
C SER A 145 26.36 28.53 -33.80
N ARG A 146 27.47 27.81 -33.64
CA ARG A 146 28.35 27.90 -32.46
C ARG A 146 28.69 29.34 -32.09
N GLU A 147 29.11 30.14 -33.08
CA GLU A 147 29.46 31.55 -32.87
C GLU A 147 28.29 32.32 -32.25
N ARG A 148 27.08 32.08 -32.73
CA ARG A 148 25.88 32.73 -32.23
C ARG A 148 25.54 32.29 -30.81
N VAL A 149 25.67 31.00 -30.49
CA VAL A 149 25.48 30.49 -29.12
C VAL A 149 26.46 31.16 -28.16
N MET A 150 27.74 31.26 -28.54
CA MET A 150 28.76 31.91 -27.71
C MET A 150 28.46 33.39 -27.49
N GLN A 151 28.04 34.13 -28.53
CA GLN A 151 27.61 35.54 -28.40
C GLN A 151 26.44 35.70 -27.43
N LEU A 152 25.48 34.79 -27.45
CA LEU A 152 24.33 34.80 -26.53
C LEU A 152 24.78 34.51 -25.09
N LEU A 153 25.65 33.52 -24.88
CA LEU A 153 26.16 33.20 -23.55
C LEU A 153 27.01 34.35 -22.97
N ASP A 154 27.84 34.99 -23.79
CA ASP A 154 28.62 36.17 -23.39
C ASP A 154 27.69 37.34 -23.01
N TRP A 155 26.62 37.55 -23.78
CA TRP A 155 25.61 38.57 -23.46
C TRP A 155 24.86 38.24 -22.16
N ALA A 156 24.51 36.97 -21.92
CA ALA A 156 23.88 36.53 -20.67
C ALA A 156 24.81 36.74 -19.47
N ALA A 157 26.10 36.43 -19.61
CA ALA A 157 27.09 36.65 -18.56
C ALA A 157 27.22 38.15 -18.22
N GLU A 158 27.26 39.03 -19.22
CA GLU A 158 27.29 40.48 -19.03
C GLU A 158 26.04 40.97 -18.27
N LEU A 159 24.85 40.49 -18.66
CA LEU A 159 23.59 40.83 -17.98
C LEU A 159 23.55 40.35 -16.54
N ASN A 160 24.06 39.15 -16.26
CA ASN A 160 24.12 38.63 -14.89
C ASN A 160 24.97 39.52 -13.99
N VAL A 161 26.12 40.00 -14.49
CA VAL A 161 26.97 40.96 -13.78
C VAL A 161 26.23 42.29 -13.55
N GLN A 162 25.56 42.82 -14.57
CA GLN A 162 24.77 44.06 -14.46
C GLN A 162 23.63 43.94 -13.43
N SER A 163 23.06 42.74 -13.26
CA SER A 163 22.01 42.45 -12.29
C SER A 163 22.49 42.22 -10.84
N GLY A 164 23.79 42.34 -10.57
CA GLY A 164 24.37 42.10 -9.24
C GLY A 164 24.84 40.67 -8.98
N GLY A 165 24.94 39.82 -10.02
CA GLY A 165 25.71 38.57 -10.02
C GLY A 165 25.12 37.41 -9.21
N GLY A 166 23.85 37.45 -8.83
CA GLY A 166 23.22 36.48 -7.92
C GLY A 166 22.23 35.49 -8.56
N TYR A 167 22.13 35.43 -9.89
CA TYR A 167 21.05 34.69 -10.54
C TYR A 167 21.48 33.33 -11.11
N ASP A 168 21.04 32.26 -10.45
CA ASP A 168 21.36 30.84 -10.72
C ASP A 168 20.29 30.11 -11.57
N ARG A 169 19.29 30.81 -12.11
CA ARG A 169 18.11 30.18 -12.78
C ARG A 169 17.78 30.72 -14.16
N ALA A 170 18.76 31.09 -14.97
CA ALA A 170 18.47 31.49 -16.34
C ALA A 170 18.24 30.28 -17.26
N ASP A 171 17.38 30.44 -18.26
CA ASP A 171 16.94 29.33 -19.13
C ASP A 171 17.88 29.12 -20.34
N TRP A 172 19.17 28.87 -20.11
CA TRP A 172 20.16 28.68 -21.19
C TRP A 172 20.53 27.22 -21.47
N LYS A 173 19.86 26.24 -20.83
CA LYS A 173 20.21 24.80 -20.97
C LYS A 173 20.09 24.29 -22.41
N LEU A 174 19.16 24.84 -23.21
CA LEU A 174 19.04 24.52 -24.63
C LEU A 174 20.22 25.06 -25.45
N LEU A 175 20.71 26.27 -25.13
CA LEU A 175 21.92 26.84 -25.73
C LEU A 175 23.14 25.98 -25.39
N LEU A 176 23.36 25.66 -24.11
CA LEU A 176 24.44 24.77 -23.68
C LEU A 176 24.34 23.38 -24.32
N GLY A 177 23.12 22.83 -24.41
CA GLY A 177 22.87 21.53 -25.03
C GLY A 177 23.24 21.45 -26.51
N SER A 178 23.32 22.60 -27.20
CA SER A 178 23.72 22.68 -28.62
C SER A 178 25.22 22.76 -28.87
N LEU A 179 26.02 22.99 -27.83
CA LEU A 179 27.48 23.00 -27.90
C LEU A 179 28.06 21.59 -27.80
N ASP A 180 29.23 21.35 -28.39
CA ASP A 180 29.95 20.09 -28.19
C ASP A 180 30.66 20.02 -26.83
N ASP A 181 31.27 18.89 -26.51
CA ASP A 181 31.92 18.69 -25.21
C ASP A 181 33.17 19.57 -25.01
N GLN A 182 33.89 19.88 -26.10
CA GLN A 182 35.06 20.73 -26.03
C GLN A 182 34.62 22.17 -25.66
N ASP A 183 33.58 22.66 -26.31
CA ASP A 183 32.99 23.96 -26.05
C ASP A 183 32.45 24.08 -24.61
N LEU A 184 31.78 23.05 -24.11
CA LEU A 184 31.32 23.00 -22.73
C LEU A 184 32.48 23.07 -21.73
N MET A 185 33.56 22.32 -21.97
CA MET A 185 34.75 22.36 -21.11
C MET A 185 35.48 23.70 -21.18
N GLU A 186 35.62 24.30 -22.37
CA GLU A 186 36.19 25.64 -22.54
C GLU A 186 35.36 26.72 -21.81
N LEU A 187 34.03 26.60 -21.81
CA LEU A 187 33.14 27.48 -21.05
C LEU A 187 33.26 27.25 -19.53
N ALA A 188 33.40 26.00 -19.08
CA ALA A 188 33.60 25.68 -17.68
C ALA A 188 34.85 26.37 -17.10
N GLU A 189 35.92 26.51 -17.89
CA GLU A 189 37.17 27.22 -17.51
C GLU A 189 36.98 28.71 -17.27
N ARG A 190 35.97 29.34 -17.89
CA ARG A 190 35.67 30.77 -17.68
C ARG A 190 35.03 31.03 -16.32
N GLY A 191 34.37 30.00 -15.80
CA GLY A 191 33.71 30.04 -14.52
C GLY A 191 32.44 30.89 -14.43
N GLY A 192 32.08 31.33 -13.22
CA GLY A 192 30.81 31.99 -12.89
C GLY A 192 29.59 31.05 -12.77
N ALA A 193 28.40 31.65 -12.85
CA ALA A 193 27.11 31.02 -12.61
C ALA A 193 26.76 29.85 -13.57
N LEU A 194 27.38 29.80 -14.75
CA LEU A 194 27.12 28.77 -15.77
C LEU A 194 27.68 27.38 -15.41
N TYR A 195 28.66 27.33 -14.51
CA TYR A 195 29.40 26.12 -14.20
C TYR A 195 28.52 24.91 -13.83
N ALA A 196 27.54 25.13 -12.94
CA ALA A 196 26.65 24.07 -12.48
C ALA A 196 25.79 23.51 -13.62
N ASP A 197 25.29 24.38 -14.50
CA ASP A 197 24.47 23.97 -15.62
C ASP A 197 25.29 23.30 -16.72
N ILE A 198 26.52 23.76 -16.98
CA ILE A 198 27.45 23.10 -17.91
C ILE A 198 27.72 21.66 -17.44
N ARG A 199 28.05 21.51 -16.15
CA ARG A 199 28.24 20.21 -15.51
C ARG A 199 26.99 19.33 -15.66
N ASP A 200 25.81 19.84 -15.33
CA ASP A 200 24.57 19.06 -15.39
C ASP A 200 24.24 18.62 -16.83
N VAL A 201 24.42 19.51 -17.81
CA VAL A 201 24.24 19.20 -19.24
C VAL A 201 25.24 18.14 -19.69
N TYR A 202 26.51 18.28 -19.32
CA TYR A 202 27.57 17.31 -19.64
C TYR A 202 27.27 15.93 -19.02
N MET A 203 26.98 15.87 -17.72
CA MET A 203 26.73 14.62 -17.00
C MET A 203 25.49 13.90 -17.50
N LYS A 204 24.45 14.65 -17.91
CA LYS A 204 23.24 14.10 -18.52
C LYS A 204 23.50 13.56 -19.93
N ARG A 205 24.29 14.27 -20.74
CA ARG A 205 24.66 13.87 -22.10
C ARG A 205 25.39 12.53 -22.13
N HIS A 206 26.22 12.27 -21.12
CA HIS A 206 27.05 11.06 -21.00
C HIS A 206 26.51 10.05 -19.97
N SER A 207 25.19 10.01 -19.76
CA SER A 207 24.56 9.14 -18.75
C SER A 207 24.67 7.65 -19.05
N ASP A 208 25.01 7.30 -20.29
CA ASP A 208 25.26 5.96 -20.84
C ASP A 208 26.73 5.50 -20.69
N VAL A 209 27.65 6.41 -20.32
CA VAL A 209 29.07 6.12 -20.09
C VAL A 209 29.31 5.67 -18.65
N PRO A 210 30.17 4.66 -18.38
CA PRO A 210 30.52 4.26 -17.03
C PRO A 210 30.99 5.42 -16.16
N HIS A 211 30.55 5.43 -14.92
CA HIS A 211 30.63 6.60 -14.07
C HIS A 211 32.06 7.21 -13.91
N PRO A 212 33.12 6.41 -13.65
CA PRO A 212 34.48 6.96 -13.56
C PRO A 212 35.00 7.56 -14.88
N GLN A 213 34.56 7.02 -16.02
CA GLN A 213 34.95 7.50 -17.35
C GLN A 213 34.26 8.82 -17.67
N ARG A 214 32.98 8.94 -17.28
CA ARG A 214 32.21 10.18 -17.38
C ARG A 214 32.86 11.33 -16.60
N CYS A 215 33.46 11.04 -15.45
CA CYS A 215 34.15 12.02 -14.61
C CYS A 215 35.58 12.35 -15.05
N ALA A 216 36.18 11.58 -15.97
CA ALA A 216 37.59 11.72 -16.34
C ALA A 216 38.03 13.15 -16.76
N PRO A 217 37.27 13.91 -17.58
CA PRO A 217 37.67 15.26 -17.99
C PRO A 217 37.72 16.27 -16.82
N TRP A 218 37.00 15.98 -15.73
CA TRP A 218 36.91 16.88 -14.59
C TRP A 218 38.11 16.77 -13.65
N TYR A 219 38.95 15.73 -13.75
CA TYR A 219 40.15 15.60 -12.92
C TYR A 219 41.17 16.71 -13.18
N ASP A 220 41.51 16.96 -14.45
CA ASP A 220 42.44 18.04 -14.80
C ASP A 220 41.85 19.43 -14.57
N PHE A 221 40.52 19.55 -14.67
CA PHE A 221 39.81 20.78 -14.32
C PHE A 221 39.96 21.10 -12.83
N TYR A 222 39.60 20.17 -11.93
CA TYR A 222 39.67 20.41 -10.49
C TYR A 222 41.09 20.49 -9.93
N ARG A 223 42.09 19.89 -10.61
CA ARG A 223 43.50 20.13 -10.27
C ARG A 223 43.89 21.60 -10.41
N ARG A 224 43.34 22.29 -11.42
CA ARG A 224 43.59 23.70 -11.69
C ARG A 224 42.67 24.61 -10.87
N HIS A 225 41.45 24.14 -10.57
CA HIS A 225 40.42 24.89 -9.85
C HIS A 225 39.88 24.10 -8.64
N PRO A 226 40.67 23.92 -7.56
CA PRO A 226 40.25 23.11 -6.41
C PRO A 226 39.06 23.70 -5.64
N ASP A 227 38.97 25.02 -5.51
CA ASP A 227 37.89 25.71 -4.75
C ASP A 227 36.51 25.50 -5.38
N TRP A 228 36.48 25.18 -6.68
CA TRP A 228 35.26 24.97 -7.45
C TRP A 228 34.59 23.65 -7.14
N PHE A 229 35.39 22.68 -6.70
CA PHE A 229 34.86 21.47 -6.10
C PHE A 229 34.08 21.81 -4.83
N ASP A 230 34.42 22.88 -4.11
CA ASP A 230 33.82 23.19 -2.82
C ASP A 230 32.51 23.97 -2.90
N ASP A 231 32.37 24.85 -3.90
CA ASP A 231 31.17 25.65 -4.12
C ASP A 231 29.99 24.83 -4.70
N LYS A 232 30.24 24.08 -5.79
CA LYS A 232 29.21 23.28 -6.48
C LYS A 232 29.76 21.91 -6.92
N PRO A 233 30.08 20.99 -5.99
CA PRO A 233 30.76 19.73 -6.30
C PRO A 233 30.01 18.82 -7.28
N ILE A 234 30.76 18.11 -8.13
CA ILE A 234 30.31 16.87 -8.78
C ILE A 234 30.32 15.76 -7.70
N ASN A 235 29.24 15.68 -6.93
CA ASN A 235 29.09 14.82 -5.74
C ASN A 235 28.96 13.31 -6.01
N GLU A 236 29.42 12.82 -7.16
CA GLU A 236 29.13 11.44 -7.55
C GLU A 236 30.37 10.53 -7.53
N ASP A 237 31.60 11.03 -7.78
CA ASP A 237 32.77 10.21 -8.09
C ASP A 237 33.78 10.06 -6.93
N PRO A 238 34.05 8.82 -6.46
CA PRO A 238 35.06 8.54 -5.44
C PRO A 238 36.46 9.09 -5.74
N GLY A 239 36.92 9.07 -7.00
CA GLY A 239 38.28 9.49 -7.31
C GLY A 239 38.44 11.01 -7.39
N LEU A 240 37.40 11.76 -7.78
CA LEU A 240 37.38 13.21 -7.65
C LEU A 240 37.37 13.65 -6.18
N ILE A 241 36.69 12.91 -5.30
CA ILE A 241 36.74 13.12 -3.85
C ILE A 241 38.17 12.91 -3.33
N ALA A 242 38.82 11.83 -3.76
CA ALA A 242 40.21 11.53 -3.44
C ALA A 242 41.18 12.61 -3.96
N LEU A 243 40.93 13.13 -5.16
CA LEU A 243 41.69 14.25 -5.70
C LEU A 243 41.53 15.51 -4.84
N ARG A 244 40.30 15.87 -4.46
CA ARG A 244 40.05 17.04 -3.62
C ARG A 244 40.72 16.91 -2.25
N TRP A 245 40.73 15.71 -1.69
CA TRP A 245 41.43 15.38 -0.45
C TRP A 245 42.92 15.69 -0.53
N ASP A 246 43.56 15.30 -1.64
CA ASP A 246 44.99 15.50 -1.89
C ASP A 246 45.34 16.99 -2.10
N LEU A 247 44.38 17.80 -2.56
CA LEU A 247 44.54 19.25 -2.79
C LEU A 247 44.34 20.09 -1.52
N GLY A 248 44.87 19.64 -0.38
CA GLY A 248 44.97 20.44 0.85
C GLY A 248 43.68 20.64 1.64
N ALA A 249 42.76 19.68 1.62
CA ALA A 249 41.52 19.74 2.42
C ALA A 249 41.81 19.71 3.94
N ASP A 250 41.22 20.64 4.70
CA ASP A 250 41.31 20.70 6.16
C ASP A 250 40.43 19.64 6.85
N ALA A 251 40.46 19.57 8.19
CA ALA A 251 39.75 18.55 8.96
C ALA A 251 38.22 18.60 8.77
N GLN A 252 37.64 19.80 8.69
CA GLN A 252 36.20 19.95 8.47
C GLN A 252 35.83 19.52 7.05
N ARG A 253 36.63 19.92 6.06
CA ARG A 253 36.39 19.57 4.67
C ARG A 253 36.58 18.07 4.43
N ARG A 254 37.57 17.44 5.04
CA ARG A 254 37.75 15.99 5.00
C ARG A 254 36.53 15.24 5.53
N LEU A 255 35.90 15.71 6.61
CA LEU A 255 34.65 15.11 7.11
C LEU A 255 33.51 15.21 6.09
N GLU A 256 33.36 16.35 5.42
CA GLU A 256 32.36 16.54 4.36
C GLU A 256 32.63 15.60 3.16
N LEU A 257 33.90 15.47 2.76
CA LEU A 257 34.33 14.54 1.71
C LEU A 257 34.06 13.08 2.08
N VAL A 258 34.28 12.67 3.34
CA VAL A 258 33.91 11.33 3.83
C VAL A 258 32.41 11.09 3.71
N ASN A 259 31.58 12.08 4.06
CA ASN A 259 30.13 11.95 3.93
C ASN A 259 29.69 11.72 2.48
N LEU A 260 30.29 12.47 1.55
CA LEU A 260 30.04 12.30 0.12
C LEU A 260 30.51 10.92 -0.37
N LEU A 261 31.72 10.51 0.01
CA LEU A 261 32.31 9.23 -0.38
C LEU A 261 31.43 8.06 0.08
N LEU A 262 31.07 8.02 1.36
CA LEU A 262 30.27 6.94 1.94
C LEU A 262 28.83 6.93 1.41
N GLY A 263 28.28 8.07 1.01
CA GLY A 263 26.97 8.13 0.33
C GLY A 263 26.93 7.42 -1.03
N ARG A 264 28.09 7.16 -1.65
CA ARG A 264 28.22 6.50 -2.96
C ARG A 264 28.65 5.04 -2.87
N ALA A 265 28.94 4.50 -1.68
CA ALA A 265 29.49 3.16 -1.50
C ALA A 265 28.66 2.04 -2.18
N ASP A 266 27.32 2.16 -2.15
CA ASP A 266 26.39 1.22 -2.79
C ASP A 266 26.23 1.36 -4.30
N HIS A 267 26.63 2.51 -4.85
CA HIS A 267 26.36 2.88 -6.24
C HIS A 267 27.57 2.67 -7.15
N GLU A 268 28.75 2.46 -6.58
CA GLU A 268 30.01 2.35 -7.30
C GLU A 268 30.55 0.91 -7.29
N PRO A 269 31.23 0.47 -8.37
CA PRO A 269 31.92 -0.82 -8.37
C PRO A 269 32.93 -0.92 -7.23
N ALA A 270 32.90 -2.04 -6.49
CA ALA A 270 33.74 -2.23 -5.31
C ALA A 270 35.24 -2.20 -5.64
N ASP A 271 35.65 -2.65 -6.82
CA ASP A 271 37.04 -2.60 -7.32
C ASP A 271 37.52 -1.18 -7.61
N TYR A 272 36.61 -0.23 -7.83
CA TYR A 272 36.92 1.19 -7.95
C TYR A 272 36.87 1.90 -6.59
N PHE A 273 35.82 1.67 -5.80
CA PHE A 273 35.59 2.35 -4.52
C PHE A 273 36.56 1.92 -3.41
N ILE A 274 36.76 0.61 -3.21
CA ILE A 274 37.51 0.07 -2.06
C ILE A 274 38.97 0.54 -2.03
N PRO A 275 39.74 0.55 -3.14
CA PRO A 275 41.12 1.05 -3.11
C PRO A 275 41.23 2.51 -2.65
N ILE A 276 40.28 3.36 -3.07
CA ILE A 276 40.22 4.76 -2.68
C ILE A 276 39.88 4.89 -1.19
N PHE A 277 38.85 4.20 -0.74
CA PHE A 277 38.46 4.15 0.66
C PHE A 277 39.62 3.66 1.55
N ASP A 278 40.29 2.56 1.18
CA ASP A 278 41.42 2.01 1.94
C ASP A 278 42.59 3.00 2.03
N ARG A 279 42.93 3.68 0.93
CA ARG A 279 43.96 4.72 0.92
C ARG A 279 43.61 5.85 1.88
N LEU A 280 42.41 6.43 1.75
CA LEU A 280 41.99 7.60 2.53
C LEU A 280 41.90 7.30 4.04
N VAL A 281 41.35 6.13 4.41
CA VAL A 281 41.28 5.71 5.82
C VAL A 281 42.67 5.51 6.42
N ARG A 282 43.62 4.95 5.65
CA ARG A 282 45.00 4.74 6.14
C ARG A 282 45.80 6.04 6.25
N GLU A 283 45.50 7.03 5.41
CA GLU A 283 46.13 8.35 5.47
C GLU A 283 45.65 9.15 6.67
N ASP A 284 44.34 9.19 6.91
CA ASP A 284 43.73 9.88 8.05
C ASP A 284 42.35 9.29 8.37
N SER A 285 42.29 8.48 9.43
CA SER A 285 41.05 7.84 9.88
C SER A 285 40.17 8.74 10.74
N ALA A 286 40.66 9.88 11.22
CA ALA A 286 39.92 10.74 12.14
C ALA A 286 38.58 11.28 11.57
N PRO A 287 38.52 11.74 10.30
CA PRO A 287 37.25 12.15 9.67
C PRO A 287 36.24 11.00 9.56
N PHE A 288 36.69 9.76 9.35
CA PHE A 288 35.83 8.59 9.29
C PHE A 288 35.26 8.21 10.67
N VAL A 289 36.09 8.29 11.72
CA VAL A 289 35.63 8.11 13.10
C VAL A 289 34.61 9.19 13.47
N ALA A 290 34.92 10.47 13.20
CA ALA A 290 34.01 11.59 13.46
C ALA A 290 32.68 11.43 12.72
N TRP A 291 32.72 10.93 11.48
CA TRP A 291 31.52 10.61 10.72
C TRP A 291 30.68 9.52 11.38
N ILE A 292 31.31 8.43 11.84
CA ILE A 292 30.68 7.30 12.56
C ILE A 292 30.08 7.73 13.91
N GLU A 293 30.71 8.66 14.62
CA GLU A 293 30.22 9.18 15.90
C GLU A 293 29.11 10.23 15.74
N GLY A 294 29.01 10.84 14.56
CA GLY A 294 27.97 11.80 14.21
C GLY A 294 26.57 11.20 14.04
N TRP A 295 25.60 12.04 13.65
CA TRP A 295 24.17 11.67 13.60
C TRP A 295 23.72 11.00 12.29
N GLN A 296 24.54 11.07 11.23
CA GLN A 296 24.24 10.57 9.88
C GLN A 296 24.61 9.10 9.52
N PRO A 297 25.36 8.29 10.31
CA PRO A 297 25.80 6.94 9.90
C PRO A 297 24.67 5.98 9.56
N LYS A 298 23.52 6.11 10.25
CA LYS A 298 22.37 5.20 10.09
C LYS A 298 21.83 5.15 8.66
N TYR A 299 22.00 6.22 7.87
CA TYR A 299 21.50 6.29 6.50
C TYR A 299 22.50 5.78 5.46
N HIS A 300 23.80 5.96 5.67
CA HIS A 300 24.81 5.77 4.61
C HIS A 300 25.86 4.66 4.88
N PHE A 301 25.88 4.05 6.07
CA PHE A 301 26.84 2.96 6.35
C PHE A 301 26.49 1.65 5.63
N ASP A 302 27.23 1.30 4.58
CA ASP A 302 26.94 0.13 3.74
C ASP A 302 27.72 -1.17 4.11
N ALA A 303 27.21 -2.33 3.70
CA ALA A 303 27.80 -3.66 3.86
C ALA A 303 29.17 -3.82 3.19
N VAL A 304 29.41 -3.21 2.02
CA VAL A 304 30.71 -3.22 1.34
C VAL A 304 31.78 -2.54 2.21
N VAL A 305 31.45 -1.37 2.76
CA VAL A 305 32.31 -0.63 3.69
C VAL A 305 32.53 -1.43 4.98
N ALA A 306 31.46 -1.98 5.56
CA ALA A 306 31.54 -2.79 6.77
C ALA A 306 32.43 -4.02 6.59
N GLN A 307 32.29 -4.73 5.47
CA GLN A 307 33.10 -5.90 5.12
C GLN A 307 34.57 -5.52 4.95
N GLN A 308 34.85 -4.37 4.34
CA GLN A 308 36.22 -3.88 4.19
C GLN A 308 36.84 -3.48 5.53
N ILE A 309 36.09 -2.81 6.42
CA ILE A 309 36.57 -2.47 7.77
C ILE A 309 36.96 -3.74 8.54
N TRP A 310 36.12 -4.78 8.47
CA TRP A 310 36.42 -6.06 9.10
C TRP A 310 37.63 -6.75 8.48
N LYS A 311 37.71 -6.81 7.15
CA LYS A 311 38.81 -7.47 6.43
C LYS A 311 40.17 -6.79 6.68
N ALA A 312 40.21 -5.46 6.60
CA ALA A 312 41.44 -4.67 6.70
C ALA A 312 41.86 -4.35 8.15
N ARG A 313 40.96 -4.56 9.13
CA ARG A 313 41.21 -4.39 10.57
C ARG A 313 41.69 -2.98 10.95
N TYR A 314 41.05 -1.94 10.42
CA TYR A 314 41.40 -0.56 10.80
C TYR A 314 41.17 -0.34 12.31
N PRO A 315 42.20 -0.03 13.11
CA PRO A 315 42.09 -0.01 14.57
C PRO A 315 41.07 1.00 15.11
N GLU A 316 40.95 2.17 14.48
CA GLU A 316 40.04 3.22 14.97
C GLU A 316 38.59 2.99 14.57
N LEU A 317 38.32 2.29 13.46
CA LEU A 317 36.95 2.06 12.97
C LEU A 317 36.34 0.76 13.49
N LEU A 318 37.18 -0.27 13.71
CA LEU A 318 36.74 -1.61 14.09
C LEU A 318 35.86 -1.64 15.36
N PRO A 319 36.17 -0.91 16.46
CA PRO A 319 35.34 -0.90 17.66
C PRO A 319 33.91 -0.39 17.45
N HIS A 320 33.67 0.42 16.42
CA HIS A 320 32.35 0.98 16.14
C HIS A 320 31.50 0.13 15.19
N LEU A 321 32.12 -0.86 14.52
CA LEU A 321 31.51 -1.61 13.42
C LEU A 321 30.20 -2.29 13.81
N LEU A 322 30.21 -3.09 14.89
CA LEU A 322 29.02 -3.82 15.34
C LEU A 322 27.87 -2.86 15.66
N ARG A 323 28.17 -1.76 16.37
CA ARG A 323 27.19 -0.73 16.72
C ARG A 323 26.56 -0.10 15.47
N CYS A 324 27.35 0.21 14.45
CA CYS A 324 26.85 0.78 13.20
C CYS A 324 25.91 -0.20 12.46
N ILE A 325 26.28 -1.48 12.38
CA ILE A 325 25.43 -2.52 11.79
C ILE A 325 24.12 -2.64 12.57
N MET A 326 24.16 -2.62 13.91
CA MET A 326 22.96 -2.74 14.74
C MET A 326 22.00 -1.54 14.65
N GLN A 327 22.47 -0.37 14.20
CA GLN A 327 21.64 0.83 14.01
C GLN A 327 20.87 0.84 12.67
N LYS A 328 21.18 -0.08 11.75
CA LYS A 328 20.51 -0.14 10.45
C LYS A 328 19.09 -0.66 10.56
N SER A 329 18.17 -0.07 9.81
CA SER A 329 16.80 -0.59 9.72
C SER A 329 16.76 -1.99 9.10
N ARG A 330 17.58 -2.23 8.07
CA ARG A 330 17.79 -3.50 7.37
C ARG A 330 19.14 -4.11 7.72
N ILE A 331 19.17 -5.39 8.07
CA ILE A 331 20.37 -6.08 8.54
C ILE A 331 20.81 -7.23 7.63
N GLU A 332 19.93 -7.63 6.72
CA GLU A 332 20.08 -8.74 5.77
C GLU A 332 21.39 -8.64 4.97
N PRO A 333 21.81 -7.47 4.46
CA PRO A 333 23.09 -7.33 3.74
C PRO A 333 24.33 -7.63 4.60
N PHE A 334 24.21 -7.56 5.92
CA PHE A 334 25.33 -7.72 6.87
C PHE A 334 25.42 -9.12 7.47
N ILE A 335 24.48 -10.03 7.19
CA ILE A 335 24.43 -11.36 7.82
C ILE A 335 25.71 -12.17 7.58
N GLY A 336 26.23 -12.15 6.36
CA GLY A 336 27.49 -12.83 6.02
C GLY A 336 28.67 -12.33 6.87
N LEU A 337 28.75 -11.01 7.04
CA LEU A 337 29.77 -10.38 7.88
C LEU A 337 29.55 -10.69 9.38
N LEU A 338 28.32 -10.60 9.87
CA LEU A 338 27.99 -10.92 11.26
C LEU A 338 28.34 -12.36 11.63
N ASN A 339 28.15 -13.31 10.71
CA ASN A 339 28.61 -14.70 10.91
C ASN A 339 30.14 -14.78 11.08
N GLN A 340 30.92 -14.07 10.26
CA GLN A 340 32.38 -13.99 10.40
C GLN A 340 32.76 -13.36 11.75
N MET A 341 32.14 -12.22 12.08
CA MET A 341 32.39 -11.48 13.32
C MET A 341 32.12 -12.33 14.56
N LEU A 342 30.97 -12.99 14.64
CA LEU A 342 30.57 -13.81 15.79
C LEU A 342 31.33 -15.13 15.88
N THR A 343 31.84 -15.64 14.75
CA THR A 343 32.73 -16.80 14.73
C THR A 343 34.06 -16.48 15.38
N GLU A 344 34.67 -15.35 15.00
CA GLU A 344 35.97 -14.90 15.51
C GLU A 344 35.89 -14.26 16.90
N GLN A 345 34.84 -13.48 17.19
CA GLN A 345 34.61 -12.76 18.44
C GLN A 345 33.21 -13.09 19.00
N PRO A 346 33.09 -14.20 19.74
CA PRO A 346 31.81 -14.67 20.28
C PRO A 346 31.12 -13.68 21.22
N ASP A 347 31.89 -12.89 21.96
CA ASP A 347 31.38 -12.00 23.00
C ASP A 347 30.54 -10.84 22.45
N TYR A 348 30.70 -10.51 21.15
CA TYR A 348 29.85 -9.55 20.45
C TYR A 348 28.36 -9.90 20.52
N LEU A 349 28.01 -11.18 20.70
CA LEU A 349 26.62 -11.58 20.90
C LEU A 349 25.97 -10.92 22.13
N ARG A 350 26.77 -10.58 23.17
CA ARG A 350 26.29 -9.87 24.37
C ARG A 350 26.04 -8.38 24.14
N GLU A 351 26.72 -7.80 23.17
CA GLU A 351 26.60 -6.37 22.83
C GLU A 351 25.37 -6.10 21.95
N ILE A 352 24.82 -7.14 21.31
CA ILE A 352 23.63 -7.03 20.47
C ILE A 352 22.38 -6.82 21.34
N PRO A 353 21.60 -5.73 21.13
CA PRO A 353 20.36 -5.52 21.87
C PRO A 353 19.37 -6.68 21.70
N THR A 354 18.73 -7.12 22.77
CA THR A 354 17.83 -8.29 22.75
C THR A 354 16.71 -8.19 21.70
N VAL A 355 16.19 -6.98 21.45
CA VAL A 355 15.16 -6.72 20.43
C VAL A 355 15.65 -7.05 19.02
N ARG A 356 16.96 -6.90 18.76
CA ARG A 356 17.62 -7.20 17.47
C ARG A 356 18.16 -8.63 17.42
N LEU A 357 18.52 -9.20 18.57
CA LEU A 357 19.09 -10.53 18.66
C LEU A 357 18.12 -11.62 18.19
N ALA A 358 16.86 -11.60 18.66
CA ALA A 358 15.88 -12.63 18.32
C ALA A 358 15.65 -12.82 16.80
N PRO A 359 15.35 -11.78 16.00
CA PRO A 359 15.20 -11.93 14.54
C PRO A 359 16.53 -12.24 13.83
N LEU A 360 17.67 -11.87 14.43
CA LEU A 360 18.99 -12.15 13.87
C LEU A 360 19.36 -13.63 14.00
N LEU A 361 19.05 -14.29 15.12
CA LEU A 361 19.41 -15.70 15.37
C LEU A 361 18.89 -16.65 14.27
N ALA A 362 17.73 -16.36 13.67
CA ALA A 362 17.17 -17.18 12.59
C ALA A 362 17.97 -17.10 11.27
N GLN A 363 18.84 -16.10 11.11
CA GLN A 363 19.61 -15.82 9.90
C GLN A 363 21.09 -16.17 10.05
N LEU A 364 21.55 -16.46 11.28
CA LEU A 364 22.94 -16.81 11.56
C LEU A 364 23.22 -18.29 11.26
N ASP A 365 24.49 -18.60 11.02
CA ASP A 365 24.96 -19.95 10.73
C ASP A 365 24.66 -20.92 11.90
N PRO A 366 23.98 -22.05 11.64
CA PRO A 366 23.61 -22.99 12.70
C PRO A 366 24.79 -23.64 13.43
N ALA A 367 25.89 -23.91 12.73
CA ALA A 367 27.07 -24.54 13.35
C ALA A 367 27.78 -23.57 14.30
N MET A 368 27.89 -22.30 13.90
CA MET A 368 28.36 -21.22 14.76
C MET A 368 27.46 -21.10 16.00
N LEU A 369 26.13 -21.02 15.83
CA LEU A 369 25.19 -20.92 16.96
C LEU A 369 25.29 -22.12 17.92
N HIS A 370 25.43 -23.33 17.38
CA HIS A 370 25.62 -24.54 18.19
C HIS A 370 26.84 -24.41 19.10
N ALA A 371 27.96 -23.93 18.55
CA ALA A 371 29.18 -23.71 19.30
C ALA A 371 29.09 -22.54 20.32
N ARG A 372 27.98 -21.79 20.36
CA ARG A 372 27.72 -20.67 21.28
C ARG A 372 26.52 -20.90 22.20
N LEU A 373 26.01 -22.12 22.28
CA LEU A 373 24.91 -22.48 23.19
C LEU A 373 25.15 -22.11 24.67
N PRO A 374 26.36 -22.25 25.26
CA PRO A 374 26.60 -21.80 26.63
C PRO A 374 26.31 -20.31 26.83
N LEU A 375 26.78 -19.48 25.89
CA LEU A 375 26.57 -18.04 25.88
C LEU A 375 25.11 -17.67 25.68
N LEU A 376 24.41 -18.34 24.76
CA LEU A 376 22.97 -18.18 24.58
C LEU A 376 22.20 -18.54 25.85
N GLY A 377 22.65 -19.56 26.59
CA GLY A 377 22.08 -19.93 27.89
C GLY A 377 22.26 -18.83 28.96
N GLU A 378 23.40 -18.13 28.99
CA GLU A 378 23.58 -16.96 29.86
C GLU A 378 22.61 -15.84 29.50
N LEU A 379 22.48 -15.52 28.21
CA LEU A 379 21.58 -14.49 27.70
C LEU A 379 20.11 -14.81 27.98
N LEU A 380 19.70 -16.07 27.80
CA LEU A 380 18.35 -16.54 28.12
C LEU A 380 18.03 -16.38 29.61
N ALA A 381 18.96 -16.73 30.49
CA ALA A 381 18.73 -16.60 31.93
C ALA A 381 18.71 -15.15 32.42
N ALA A 382 19.43 -14.25 31.73
CA ALA A 382 19.46 -12.82 32.05
C ALA A 382 18.30 -12.03 31.42
N SER A 383 17.47 -12.63 30.55
CA SER A 383 16.47 -11.92 29.76
C SER A 383 15.05 -12.49 29.94
N SER A 384 14.08 -11.60 30.15
CA SER A 384 12.65 -11.96 30.12
C SER A 384 12.07 -11.99 28.69
N SER A 385 12.88 -11.73 27.66
CA SER A 385 12.43 -11.64 26.26
C SER A 385 11.92 -12.98 25.75
N ARG A 386 10.61 -13.04 25.47
CA ARG A 386 9.97 -14.19 24.84
C ARG A 386 10.49 -14.44 23.43
N ALA A 387 10.66 -13.40 22.61
CA ALA A 387 11.15 -13.53 21.24
C ALA A 387 12.54 -14.20 21.19
N LEU A 388 13.40 -13.92 22.18
CA LEU A 388 14.70 -14.59 22.29
C LEU A 388 14.54 -16.08 22.61
N ARG A 389 13.66 -16.44 23.56
CA ARG A 389 13.39 -17.85 23.89
C ARG A 389 12.85 -18.62 22.69
N GLU A 390 11.91 -18.04 21.94
CA GLU A 390 11.35 -18.64 20.73
C GLU A 390 12.40 -18.83 19.64
N ALA A 391 13.26 -17.83 19.41
CA ALA A 391 14.32 -17.93 18.42
C ALA A 391 15.29 -19.07 18.76
N VAL A 392 15.68 -19.21 20.04
CA VAL A 392 16.52 -20.34 20.48
C VAL A 392 15.76 -21.67 20.42
N ALA A 393 14.47 -21.71 20.78
CA ALA A 393 13.66 -22.92 20.66
C ALA A 393 13.57 -23.41 19.21
N ARG A 394 13.35 -22.51 18.25
CA ARG A 394 13.37 -22.84 16.82
C ARG A 394 14.73 -23.37 16.37
N PHE A 395 15.83 -22.76 16.81
CA PHE A 395 17.17 -23.28 16.54
C PHE A 395 17.33 -24.71 17.11
N MET A 396 16.90 -24.94 18.35
CA MET A 396 17.00 -26.24 19.02
C MET A 396 16.14 -27.33 18.36
N GLN A 397 15.04 -27.00 17.67
CA GLN A 397 14.24 -27.97 16.91
C GLN A 397 15.01 -28.63 15.76
N GLY A 398 16.09 -28.00 15.27
CA GLY A 398 16.95 -28.54 14.22
C GLY A 398 17.94 -29.60 14.72
N LEU A 399 18.04 -29.80 16.03
CA LEU A 399 18.91 -30.81 16.65
C LEU A 399 18.10 -32.08 16.98
N ASP A 400 18.76 -33.24 17.02
CA ASP A 400 18.11 -34.47 17.50
C ASP A 400 18.00 -34.49 19.04
N ALA A 401 17.16 -35.37 19.60
CA ALA A 401 16.95 -35.43 21.05
C ALA A 401 18.23 -35.74 21.84
N GLN A 402 19.19 -36.47 21.26
CA GLN A 402 20.45 -36.80 21.94
C GLN A 402 21.34 -35.55 22.06
N ALA A 403 21.46 -34.78 20.98
CA ALA A 403 22.18 -33.51 20.97
C ALA A 403 21.54 -32.49 21.93
N VAL A 404 20.21 -32.39 21.94
CA VAL A 404 19.49 -31.55 22.93
C VAL A 404 19.77 -32.03 24.35
N GLY A 405 19.76 -33.33 24.61
CA GLY A 405 20.12 -33.91 25.91
C GLY A 405 21.54 -33.54 26.34
N ALA A 406 22.52 -33.68 25.46
CA ALA A 406 23.92 -33.32 25.73
C ALA A 406 24.08 -31.82 26.04
N VAL A 407 23.33 -30.95 25.36
CA VAL A 407 23.31 -29.50 25.64
C VAL A 407 22.76 -29.21 27.03
N PHE A 408 21.61 -29.81 27.37
CA PHE A 408 20.97 -29.61 28.67
C PHE A 408 21.85 -30.10 29.83
N GLU A 409 22.54 -31.22 29.64
CA GLU A 409 23.48 -31.80 30.62
C GLU A 409 24.74 -30.95 30.75
N SER A 410 25.44 -30.69 29.64
CA SER A 410 26.75 -30.01 29.62
C SER A 410 26.69 -28.58 30.16
N ASN A 411 25.52 -27.94 30.05
CA ASN A 411 25.31 -26.57 30.54
C ASN A 411 24.48 -26.51 31.83
N ALA A 412 24.11 -27.67 32.41
CA ALA A 412 23.28 -27.79 33.61
C ALA A 412 21.97 -26.96 33.55
N TRP A 413 21.35 -26.84 32.37
CA TRP A 413 20.24 -25.92 32.13
C TRP A 413 19.02 -26.18 33.03
N LEU A 414 18.71 -27.44 33.34
CA LEU A 414 17.60 -27.80 34.24
C LEU A 414 17.89 -27.51 35.72
N GLN A 415 19.16 -27.33 36.10
CA GLN A 415 19.54 -27.02 37.48
C GLN A 415 19.44 -25.53 37.80
N ARG A 416 19.38 -24.69 36.75
CA ARG A 416 19.25 -23.23 36.85
C ARG A 416 17.85 -22.85 37.35
N ARG A 417 17.80 -22.04 38.40
CA ARG A 417 16.56 -21.67 39.13
C ARG A 417 15.99 -20.33 38.67
N GLU A 418 16.69 -19.62 37.80
CA GLU A 418 16.23 -18.37 37.20
C GLU A 418 14.95 -18.64 36.40
N LYS A 419 13.87 -17.89 36.69
CA LYS A 419 12.57 -18.07 36.05
C LYS A 419 12.65 -18.02 34.52
N ALA A 420 13.45 -17.09 33.97
CA ALA A 420 13.64 -16.96 32.54
C ALA A 420 14.25 -18.23 31.91
N MET A 421 15.17 -18.87 32.62
CA MET A 421 15.81 -20.10 32.17
C MET A 421 14.85 -21.29 32.22
N GLN A 422 14.03 -21.39 33.27
CA GLN A 422 12.99 -22.43 33.35
C GLN A 422 11.97 -22.31 32.22
N LEU A 423 11.55 -21.08 31.89
CA LEU A 423 10.68 -20.83 30.74
C LEU A 423 11.37 -21.18 29.41
N ALA A 424 12.66 -20.87 29.25
CA ALA A 424 13.40 -21.23 28.04
C ALA A 424 13.50 -22.76 27.88
N CYS A 425 13.81 -23.49 28.95
CA CYS A 425 13.82 -24.95 28.94
C CYS A 425 12.45 -25.53 28.58
N ARG A 426 11.38 -24.97 29.16
CA ARG A 426 10.00 -25.34 28.82
C ARG A 426 9.72 -25.13 27.33
N ASP A 427 9.97 -23.93 26.83
CA ASP A 427 9.65 -23.54 25.46
C ASP A 427 10.41 -24.42 24.45
N ILE A 428 11.71 -24.66 24.67
CA ILE A 428 12.54 -25.53 23.85
C ILE A 428 11.97 -26.96 23.80
N LEU A 429 11.64 -27.55 24.96
CA LEU A 429 11.23 -28.95 25.02
C LEU A 429 9.78 -29.18 24.56
N LEU A 430 8.88 -28.20 24.74
CA LEU A 430 7.49 -28.33 24.32
C LEU A 430 7.34 -28.36 22.79
N VAL A 431 8.09 -27.50 22.10
CA VAL A 431 7.99 -27.38 20.63
C VAL A 431 8.90 -28.38 19.89
N HIS A 432 9.75 -29.13 20.61
CA HIS A 432 10.68 -30.07 19.98
C HIS A 432 9.94 -31.23 19.29
N PRO A 433 10.24 -31.55 18.02
CA PRO A 433 9.52 -32.56 17.26
C PRO A 433 9.82 -34.00 17.71
N ASP A 434 11.06 -34.27 18.14
CA ASP A 434 11.52 -35.61 18.52
C ASP A 434 10.93 -36.06 19.88
N PRO A 435 10.21 -37.21 19.97
CA PRO A 435 9.69 -37.74 21.22
C PRO A 435 10.78 -38.16 22.23
N GLY A 436 12.03 -38.34 21.80
CA GLY A 436 13.18 -38.69 22.62
C GLY A 436 13.49 -37.68 23.74
N VAL A 437 12.94 -36.46 23.69
CA VAL A 437 13.10 -35.45 24.75
C VAL A 437 12.24 -35.70 25.99
N ALA A 438 11.37 -36.71 25.99
CA ALA A 438 10.49 -37.02 27.12
C ALA A 438 11.18 -37.15 28.50
N PRO A 439 12.39 -37.74 28.64
CA PRO A 439 13.11 -37.75 29.91
C PRO A 439 13.45 -36.35 30.44
N LEU A 440 13.77 -35.40 29.54
CA LEU A 440 14.05 -34.01 29.90
C LEU A 440 12.78 -33.28 30.34
N LEU A 441 11.64 -33.52 29.68
CA LEU A 441 10.34 -33.01 30.12
C LEU A 441 9.98 -33.52 31.53
N GLN A 442 10.20 -34.80 31.82
CA GLN A 442 10.01 -35.35 33.17
C GLN A 442 10.96 -34.73 34.20
N ALA A 443 12.22 -34.51 33.83
CA ALA A 443 13.19 -33.84 34.70
C ALA A 443 12.77 -32.39 34.97
N LEU A 444 12.27 -31.68 33.96
CA LEU A 444 11.78 -30.31 34.08
C LEU A 444 10.61 -30.19 35.06
N LEU A 445 9.65 -31.13 35.07
CA LEU A 445 8.54 -31.15 36.05
C LEU A 445 9.03 -31.17 37.51
N ARG A 446 10.15 -31.86 37.77
CA ARG A 446 10.73 -31.96 39.12
C ARG A 446 11.42 -30.66 39.58
N THR A 447 11.60 -29.68 38.70
CA THR A 447 12.24 -28.41 39.04
C THR A 447 11.32 -27.44 39.77
N GLY A 448 10.01 -27.70 39.81
CA GLY A 448 9.01 -26.84 40.47
C GLY A 448 8.54 -25.70 39.57
N LEU A 449 7.91 -26.04 38.45
CA LEU A 449 7.29 -25.09 37.52
C LEU A 449 6.05 -24.43 38.13
N ASP A 450 5.63 -23.29 37.57
CA ASP A 450 4.29 -22.76 37.85
C ASP A 450 3.20 -23.67 37.26
N LEU A 451 1.98 -23.57 37.80
CA LEU A 451 0.86 -24.46 37.44
C LEU A 451 0.55 -24.47 35.93
N GLY A 452 0.70 -23.34 35.24
CA GLY A 452 0.46 -23.27 33.79
C GLY A 452 1.53 -24.02 33.02
N SER A 453 2.80 -23.75 33.31
CA SER A 453 3.94 -24.44 32.71
C SER A 453 3.96 -25.94 33.02
N GLU A 454 3.62 -26.33 34.25
CA GLU A 454 3.46 -27.73 34.66
C GLU A 454 2.40 -28.45 33.81
N SER A 455 1.22 -27.84 33.69
CA SER A 455 0.13 -28.38 32.88
C SER A 455 0.50 -28.55 31.40
N MET A 456 1.26 -27.62 30.81
CA MET A 456 1.73 -27.72 29.43
C MET A 456 2.67 -28.92 29.24
N VAL A 457 3.65 -29.08 30.14
CA VAL A 457 4.64 -30.16 30.08
C VAL A 457 3.98 -31.53 30.30
N GLU A 458 3.03 -31.64 31.22
CA GLU A 458 2.24 -32.86 31.40
C GLU A 458 1.42 -33.21 30.16
N GLY A 459 0.74 -32.22 29.56
CA GLY A 459 -0.02 -32.43 28.34
C GLY A 459 0.86 -32.96 27.20
N ARG A 460 2.06 -32.40 27.03
CA ARG A 460 3.04 -32.89 26.05
C ARG A 460 3.48 -34.32 26.35
N LEU A 461 3.80 -34.66 27.61
CA LEU A 461 4.19 -36.02 27.99
C LEU A 461 3.07 -37.04 27.73
N LEU A 462 1.82 -36.70 28.05
CA LEU A 462 0.66 -37.54 27.77
C LEU A 462 0.45 -37.72 26.26
N ALA A 463 0.62 -36.68 25.46
CA ALA A 463 0.55 -36.76 23.98
C ALA A 463 1.65 -37.67 23.40
N LEU A 464 2.80 -37.78 24.07
CA LEU A 464 3.89 -38.72 23.73
C LEU A 464 3.66 -40.15 24.26
N GLY A 465 2.53 -40.42 24.94
CA GLY A 465 2.22 -41.72 25.54
C GLY A 465 3.06 -42.03 26.80
N VAL A 466 3.70 -41.03 27.39
CA VAL A 466 4.56 -41.20 28.56
C VAL A 466 3.73 -40.99 29.83
N PRO A 467 3.64 -41.98 30.74
CA PRO A 467 2.88 -41.84 31.96
C PRO A 467 3.54 -40.81 32.88
N VAL A 468 2.74 -39.89 33.40
CA VAL A 468 3.18 -38.89 34.38
C VAL A 468 2.60 -39.25 35.75
N PRO A 469 3.43 -39.56 36.76
CA PRO A 469 2.94 -39.89 38.10
C PRO A 469 2.12 -38.74 38.70
N GLY A 470 0.86 -39.01 39.06
CA GLY A 470 -0.05 -38.00 39.62
C GLY A 470 -0.74 -37.11 38.60
N ALA A 471 -0.45 -37.24 37.29
CA ALA A 471 -1.24 -36.60 36.27
C ALA A 471 -2.62 -37.25 36.20
N LEU A 472 -3.64 -36.41 36.19
CA LEU A 472 -5.02 -36.85 36.13
C LEU A 472 -5.32 -37.34 34.70
N THR A 473 -5.76 -38.59 34.56
CA THR A 473 -6.04 -39.20 33.26
C THR A 473 -7.51 -39.51 33.08
N VAL A 474 -7.93 -39.59 31.82
CA VAL A 474 -9.31 -39.92 31.41
C VAL A 474 -9.77 -41.28 31.92
N ALA A 475 -8.82 -42.20 32.18
CA ALA A 475 -9.09 -43.55 32.68
C ALA A 475 -9.79 -43.60 34.06
N GLN A 476 -9.92 -42.45 34.75
CA GLN A 476 -10.50 -42.35 36.08
C GLN A 476 -11.91 -41.74 36.12
N GLY A 477 -12.52 -41.34 34.99
CA GLY A 477 -13.81 -40.63 34.97
C GLY A 477 -14.85 -41.21 34.01
N GLU A 478 -16.13 -40.94 34.28
CA GLU A 478 -17.24 -41.23 33.37
C GLU A 478 -17.23 -40.30 32.14
N GLY A 479 -17.56 -40.82 30.96
CA GLY A 479 -17.72 -39.99 29.74
C GLY A 479 -16.43 -39.47 29.10
N GLY A 480 -15.27 -40.08 29.38
CA GLY A 480 -14.02 -39.74 28.69
C GLY A 480 -13.36 -38.43 29.19
N ARG A 481 -13.66 -38.00 30.42
CA ARG A 481 -13.12 -36.78 31.04
C ARG A 481 -12.40 -37.10 32.35
N VAL A 482 -11.49 -36.22 32.76
CA VAL A 482 -10.90 -36.28 34.11
C VAL A 482 -11.97 -35.93 35.16
N PRO A 483 -12.08 -36.67 36.29
CA PRO A 483 -13.02 -36.34 37.37
C PRO A 483 -12.88 -34.91 37.90
N LEU A 484 -14.02 -34.22 38.06
CA LEU A 484 -14.04 -32.82 38.48
C LEU A 484 -13.46 -32.63 39.89
N ASP A 485 -13.81 -33.50 40.84
CA ASP A 485 -13.31 -33.49 42.21
C ASP A 485 -11.77 -33.60 42.28
N ALA A 486 -11.18 -34.42 41.40
CA ALA A 486 -9.72 -34.55 41.29
C ALA A 486 -9.07 -33.29 40.72
N LEU A 487 -9.69 -32.66 39.70
CA LEU A 487 -9.24 -31.36 39.16
C LEU A 487 -9.34 -30.27 40.24
N GLU A 488 -10.44 -30.21 40.98
CA GLU A 488 -10.64 -29.24 42.06
C GLU A 488 -9.62 -29.41 43.19
N ALA A 489 -9.35 -30.65 43.60
CA ALA A 489 -8.33 -30.95 44.61
C ALA A 489 -6.92 -30.55 44.15
N ARG A 490 -6.61 -30.71 42.85
CA ARG A 490 -5.34 -30.27 42.26
C ARG A 490 -5.19 -28.76 42.36
N VAL A 491 -6.20 -28.02 41.90
CA VAL A 491 -6.13 -26.55 41.82
C VAL A 491 -6.30 -25.88 43.18
N ALA A 492 -6.89 -26.56 44.18
CA ALA A 492 -7.02 -26.08 45.55
C ALA A 492 -5.67 -25.74 46.22
N ARG A 493 -4.56 -26.33 45.77
CA ARG A 493 -3.19 -26.07 46.26
C ARG A 493 -2.68 -24.67 45.92
N PHE A 494 -3.21 -24.07 44.85
CA PHE A 494 -2.83 -22.75 44.39
C PHE A 494 -3.62 -21.65 45.12
N LYS A 495 -2.95 -20.61 45.62
CA LYS A 495 -3.57 -19.56 46.47
C LYS A 495 -3.34 -18.11 46.01
N ARG A 496 -2.46 -17.86 45.02
CA ARG A 496 -2.02 -16.49 44.67
C ARG A 496 -2.45 -16.10 43.27
N PHE A 497 -3.48 -15.28 43.15
CA PHE A 497 -4.00 -14.85 41.85
C PHE A 497 -3.26 -13.65 41.26
N SER A 498 -3.28 -13.53 39.93
CA SER A 498 -2.72 -12.38 39.21
C SER A 498 -3.59 -11.15 39.43
N SER A 499 -3.00 -9.97 39.54
CA SER A 499 -3.78 -8.72 39.63
C SER A 499 -4.60 -8.45 38.36
N SER A 500 -4.23 -9.04 37.23
CA SER A 500 -4.91 -8.87 35.94
C SER A 500 -6.34 -9.41 35.92
N ILE A 501 -6.70 -10.36 36.79
CA ILE A 501 -8.04 -10.97 36.78
C ILE A 501 -9.07 -10.14 37.54
N LYS A 502 -8.67 -9.12 38.30
CA LYS A 502 -9.56 -8.37 39.22
C LYS A 502 -10.82 -7.81 38.55
N ALA A 503 -10.70 -7.35 37.30
CA ALA A 503 -11.84 -6.83 36.55
C ALA A 503 -12.88 -7.90 36.16
N TYR A 504 -12.48 -9.18 36.19
CA TYR A 504 -13.29 -10.33 35.80
C TYR A 504 -13.65 -11.25 36.98
N ASP A 505 -13.00 -11.09 38.13
CA ASP A 505 -13.29 -11.80 39.38
C ASP A 505 -14.51 -11.19 40.10
N GLN A 506 -15.68 -11.32 39.47
CA GLN A 506 -16.98 -10.87 39.99
C GLN A 506 -17.91 -12.08 40.18
N PRO A 507 -18.81 -12.08 41.17
CA PRO A 507 -19.71 -13.21 41.43
C PRO A 507 -20.50 -13.67 40.19
N GLU A 508 -20.94 -12.71 39.36
CA GLU A 508 -21.69 -12.98 38.14
C GLU A 508 -20.83 -13.72 37.09
N THR A 509 -19.56 -13.33 36.94
CA THR A 509 -18.62 -14.01 36.04
C THR A 509 -18.31 -15.42 36.54
N LEU A 510 -18.05 -15.58 37.84
CA LEU A 510 -17.71 -16.88 38.43
C LEU A 510 -18.87 -17.88 38.36
N ALA A 511 -20.10 -17.40 38.51
CA ALA A 511 -21.29 -18.23 38.39
C ALA A 511 -21.43 -18.89 37.00
N LEU A 512 -20.92 -18.25 35.94
CA LEU A 512 -20.94 -18.80 34.58
C LEU A 512 -19.98 -19.98 34.38
N PHE A 513 -19.08 -20.24 35.33
CA PHE A 513 -18.20 -21.41 35.31
C PHE A 513 -18.82 -22.66 35.99
N ALA A 514 -20.04 -22.59 36.50
CA ALA A 514 -20.70 -23.75 37.10
C ALA A 514 -20.69 -24.97 36.15
N PRO A 515 -20.44 -26.21 36.64
CA PRO A 515 -20.39 -26.63 38.06
C PRO A 515 -19.03 -26.44 38.75
N LEU A 516 -18.05 -25.76 38.14
CA LEU A 516 -16.78 -25.47 38.80
C LEU A 516 -17.00 -24.62 40.06
N SER A 517 -16.22 -24.88 41.11
CA SER A 517 -16.12 -23.98 42.26
C SER A 517 -15.57 -22.61 41.84
N GLU A 518 -15.91 -21.58 42.60
CA GLU A 518 -15.37 -20.25 42.36
C GLU A 518 -13.83 -20.21 42.39
N HIS A 519 -13.21 -21.06 43.21
CA HIS A 519 -11.75 -21.17 43.28
C HIS A 519 -11.17 -21.73 41.97
N ALA A 520 -11.77 -22.79 41.42
CA ALA A 520 -11.39 -23.33 40.12
C ALA A 520 -11.62 -22.31 38.99
N ALA A 521 -12.74 -21.57 39.02
CA ALA A 521 -13.03 -20.49 38.07
C ALA A 521 -11.96 -19.37 38.09
N ARG A 522 -11.55 -18.90 39.28
CA ARG A 522 -10.45 -17.94 39.43
C ARG A 522 -9.12 -18.46 38.90
N ILE A 523 -8.88 -19.77 39.01
CA ILE A 523 -7.68 -20.42 38.46
C ILE A 523 -7.73 -20.46 36.93
N VAL A 524 -8.89 -20.75 36.32
CA VAL A 524 -9.06 -20.63 34.87
C VAL A 524 -8.72 -19.21 34.41
N LEU A 525 -9.32 -18.18 35.04
CA LEU A 525 -9.03 -16.78 34.71
C LEU A 525 -7.54 -16.45 34.90
N HIS A 526 -6.93 -16.93 35.98
CA HIS A 526 -5.51 -16.72 36.25
C HIS A 526 -4.62 -17.32 35.18
N LEU A 527 -4.83 -18.60 34.84
CA LEU A 527 -4.02 -19.33 33.86
C LEU A 527 -4.16 -18.71 32.48
N VAL A 528 -5.36 -18.28 32.08
CA VAL A 528 -5.56 -17.58 30.80
C VAL A 528 -4.85 -16.22 30.82
N ALA A 529 -4.89 -15.49 31.93
CA ALA A 529 -4.28 -14.17 32.07
C ALA A 529 -2.74 -14.19 32.14
N THR A 530 -2.14 -15.31 32.55
CA THR A 530 -0.68 -15.46 32.68
C THR A 530 -0.05 -16.32 31.60
N ALA A 531 -0.84 -17.10 30.85
CA ALA A 531 -0.36 -17.87 29.72
C ALA A 531 0.06 -16.97 28.56
N GLU A 532 1.21 -17.25 27.97
CA GLU A 532 1.80 -16.42 26.92
C GLU A 532 1.10 -16.60 25.56
N GLU A 533 0.65 -17.81 25.19
CA GLU A 533 0.02 -18.06 23.88
C GLU A 533 -0.97 -19.22 23.85
N GLU A 534 -0.53 -20.44 24.14
CA GLU A 534 -1.41 -21.61 24.24
C GLU A 534 -2.09 -21.65 25.61
N LEU A 535 -3.33 -22.16 25.64
CA LEU A 535 -4.03 -22.36 26.90
C LEU A 535 -3.47 -23.63 27.56
N PRO A 536 -3.11 -23.60 28.85
CA PRO A 536 -2.69 -24.80 29.54
C PRO A 536 -3.77 -25.89 29.45
N PRO A 537 -3.43 -27.17 29.18
CA PRO A 537 -4.39 -28.26 29.10
C PRO A 537 -5.36 -28.34 30.29
N LEU A 538 -4.93 -27.93 31.48
CA LEU A 538 -5.76 -27.82 32.68
C LEU A 538 -6.95 -26.88 32.51
N VAL A 539 -6.81 -25.78 31.77
CA VAL A 539 -7.92 -24.87 31.44
C VAL A 539 -8.96 -25.61 30.61
N GLU A 540 -8.55 -26.33 29.58
CA GLU A 540 -9.45 -27.12 28.73
C GLU A 540 -10.15 -28.23 29.50
N GLN A 541 -9.42 -28.94 30.38
CA GLN A 541 -9.97 -29.99 31.25
C GLN A 541 -11.04 -29.44 32.21
N LEU A 542 -10.82 -28.27 32.80
CA LEU A 542 -11.81 -27.61 33.65
C LEU A 542 -13.02 -27.13 32.84
N LEU A 543 -12.80 -26.48 31.69
CA LEU A 543 -13.87 -25.99 30.81
C LEU A 543 -14.68 -27.12 30.16
N ALA A 544 -14.14 -28.33 30.07
CA ALA A 544 -14.87 -29.50 29.58
C ALA A 544 -16.06 -29.87 30.48
N HIS A 545 -16.03 -29.51 31.76
CA HIS A 545 -17.14 -29.73 32.71
C HIS A 545 -18.21 -28.64 32.67
N VAL A 546 -17.91 -27.47 32.09
CA VAL A 546 -18.85 -26.35 31.99
C VAL A 546 -19.83 -26.59 30.83
N PRO A 547 -21.17 -26.49 31.05
CA PRO A 547 -22.17 -26.68 29.99
C PRO A 547 -21.96 -25.73 28.80
N ALA A 548 -22.34 -26.18 27.59
CA ALA A 548 -22.14 -25.39 26.37
C ALA A 548 -22.80 -24.00 26.42
N GLU A 549 -24.03 -23.90 26.91
CA GLU A 549 -24.73 -22.60 27.05
C GLU A 549 -24.03 -21.69 28.07
N SER A 550 -23.56 -22.22 29.21
CA SER A 550 -22.81 -21.44 30.20
C SER A 550 -21.49 -20.91 29.64
N ARG A 551 -20.79 -21.72 28.82
CA ARG A 551 -19.58 -21.28 28.11
C ARG A 551 -19.88 -20.16 27.12
N ALA A 552 -20.95 -20.27 26.34
CA ALA A 552 -21.38 -19.21 25.41
C ALA A 552 -21.72 -17.89 26.14
N GLN A 553 -22.46 -17.97 27.25
CA GLN A 553 -22.76 -16.82 28.11
C GLN A 553 -21.51 -16.22 28.75
N LEU A 554 -20.57 -17.06 29.18
CA LEU A 554 -19.27 -16.62 29.68
C LEU A 554 -18.52 -15.84 28.61
N SER A 555 -18.40 -16.36 27.38
CA SER A 555 -17.76 -15.67 26.26
C SER A 555 -18.39 -14.29 26.00
N LEU A 556 -19.73 -14.21 25.99
CA LEU A 556 -20.46 -12.95 25.84
C LEU A 556 -20.20 -11.98 26.98
N HIS A 557 -20.19 -12.48 28.22
CA HIS A 557 -19.90 -11.66 29.39
C HIS A 557 -18.47 -11.10 29.35
N LEU A 558 -17.47 -11.92 29.00
CA LEU A 558 -16.06 -11.51 28.92
C LEU A 558 -15.81 -10.48 27.81
N VAL A 559 -16.43 -10.66 26.63
CA VAL A 559 -16.35 -9.70 25.53
C VAL A 559 -17.01 -8.38 25.91
N ASN A 560 -18.20 -8.42 26.52
CA ASN A 560 -18.89 -7.20 26.98
C ASN A 560 -18.08 -6.47 28.05
N ALA A 561 -17.50 -7.19 29.01
CA ALA A 561 -16.64 -6.61 30.03
C ALA A 561 -15.38 -5.98 29.41
N TRP A 562 -14.74 -6.64 28.43
CA TRP A 562 -13.60 -6.07 27.72
C TRP A 562 -13.96 -4.79 26.94
N VAL A 563 -15.11 -4.77 26.26
CA VAL A 563 -15.60 -3.58 25.56
C VAL A 563 -15.95 -2.46 26.53
N ALA A 564 -16.50 -2.78 27.71
CA ALA A 564 -16.77 -1.83 28.78
C ALA A 564 -15.48 -1.23 29.37
N LEU A 565 -14.38 -1.98 29.37
CA LEU A 565 -13.02 -1.49 29.64
C LEU A 565 -12.40 -0.75 28.44
N GLU A 566 -13.23 -0.29 27.50
CA GLU A 566 -12.87 0.35 26.24
C GLU A 566 -11.87 -0.43 25.37
N GLY A 567 -11.79 -1.76 25.49
CA GLY A 567 -10.83 -2.56 24.74
C GLY A 567 -9.39 -2.45 25.25
N GLU A 568 -9.21 -2.33 26.57
CA GLU A 568 -7.90 -2.28 27.22
C GLU A 568 -6.98 -3.43 26.75
N PRO A 569 -5.82 -3.14 26.13
CA PRO A 569 -4.93 -4.17 25.60
C PRO A 569 -4.44 -5.18 26.65
N LYS A 570 -4.23 -4.74 27.90
CA LYS A 570 -3.83 -5.64 29.00
C LYS A 570 -4.92 -6.63 29.41
N ALA A 571 -6.17 -6.42 28.99
CA ALA A 571 -7.30 -7.31 29.26
C ALA A 571 -7.62 -8.23 28.05
N ARG A 572 -6.87 -8.15 26.95
CA ARG A 572 -7.06 -8.99 25.74
C ARG A 572 -7.07 -10.50 26.05
N TRP A 573 -6.35 -10.93 27.09
CA TRP A 573 -6.28 -12.33 27.49
C TRP A 573 -7.67 -12.95 27.72
N ALA A 574 -8.66 -12.18 28.20
CA ALA A 574 -9.99 -12.68 28.49
C ALA A 574 -10.73 -13.16 27.22
N LEU A 575 -10.41 -12.57 26.07
CA LEU A 575 -10.99 -12.94 24.78
C LEU A 575 -10.58 -14.34 24.32
N ARG A 576 -9.47 -14.89 24.84
CA ARG A 576 -9.03 -16.26 24.51
C ARG A 576 -10.04 -17.32 24.96
N LEU A 577 -10.83 -17.04 26.01
CA LEU A 577 -11.92 -17.91 26.46
C LEU A 577 -13.17 -17.80 25.56
N ALA A 578 -13.23 -16.81 24.65
CA ALA A 578 -14.33 -16.66 23.71
C ALA A 578 -14.17 -17.53 22.44
N ASN A 579 -12.96 -17.97 22.12
CA ASN A 579 -12.65 -18.64 20.83
C ASN A 579 -12.93 -20.15 20.80
N GLY A 580 -13.36 -20.75 21.91
CA GLY A 580 -13.67 -22.18 21.99
C GLY A 580 -15.15 -22.51 21.72
N HIS A 581 -16.02 -21.50 21.66
CA HIS A 581 -17.47 -21.66 21.53
C HIS A 581 -18.00 -20.68 20.50
N VAL A 582 -18.40 -21.23 19.37
CA VAL A 582 -18.96 -20.50 18.25
C VAL A 582 -20.35 -19.97 18.64
N ASP A 583 -20.45 -18.67 18.96
CA ASP A 583 -21.72 -17.99 19.26
C ASP A 583 -21.81 -16.61 18.58
N ASP A 584 -22.78 -16.49 17.67
CA ASP A 584 -23.04 -15.26 16.91
C ASP A 584 -23.56 -14.10 17.78
N ARG A 585 -23.95 -14.35 19.05
CA ARG A 585 -24.33 -13.29 20.01
C ARG A 585 -23.20 -12.26 20.21
N LEU A 586 -21.94 -12.63 19.98
CA LEU A 586 -20.77 -11.77 20.10
C LEU A 586 -20.61 -10.79 18.93
N VAL A 587 -21.11 -11.15 17.75
CA VAL A 587 -20.77 -10.51 16.47
C VAL A 587 -21.15 -9.04 16.49
N GLN A 588 -22.35 -8.70 16.94
CA GLN A 588 -22.82 -7.31 16.93
C GLN A 588 -22.03 -6.42 17.90
N THR A 589 -21.69 -6.95 19.09
CA THR A 589 -20.83 -6.23 20.04
C THR A 589 -19.45 -5.94 19.46
N LEU A 590 -18.82 -6.94 18.83
CA LEU A 590 -17.49 -6.78 18.23
C LEU A 590 -17.52 -5.85 17.01
N VAL A 591 -18.51 -5.96 16.12
CA VAL A 591 -18.68 -5.06 14.98
C VAL A 591 -18.87 -3.61 15.44
N ALA A 592 -19.67 -3.39 16.49
CA ALA A 592 -19.84 -2.06 17.09
C ALA A 592 -18.51 -1.52 17.64
N ALA A 593 -17.73 -2.36 18.32
CA ALA A 593 -16.41 -2.00 18.84
C ALA A 593 -15.42 -1.63 17.72
N VAL A 594 -15.34 -2.42 16.64
CA VAL A 594 -14.51 -2.10 15.46
C VAL A 594 -14.89 -0.75 14.87
N LYS A 595 -16.19 -0.48 14.69
CA LYS A 595 -16.67 0.80 14.15
C LYS A 595 -16.37 1.98 15.08
N ALA A 596 -16.47 1.79 16.39
CA ALA A 596 -16.18 2.83 17.37
C ALA A 596 -14.69 3.18 17.45
N TRP A 597 -13.80 2.20 17.24
CA TRP A 597 -12.36 2.35 17.46
C TRP A 597 -11.53 2.45 16.18
N GLY A 598 -12.09 2.09 15.02
CA GLY A 598 -11.37 1.92 13.75
C GLY A 598 -10.63 3.14 13.24
N TRP A 599 -10.98 4.35 13.71
CA TRP A 599 -10.30 5.59 13.35
C TRP A 599 -9.25 6.04 14.38
N SER A 600 -9.61 6.04 15.67
CA SER A 600 -8.82 6.67 16.75
C SER A 600 -8.03 5.68 17.62
N LYS A 601 -8.47 4.42 17.71
CA LYS A 601 -7.90 3.38 18.60
C LYS A 601 -7.60 2.11 17.80
N LYS A 602 -6.80 2.24 16.73
CA LYS A 602 -6.55 1.20 15.70
C LYS A 602 -6.21 -0.18 16.26
N LEU A 603 -5.30 -0.28 17.25
CA LEU A 603 -4.91 -1.56 17.85
C LEU A 603 -6.09 -2.29 18.51
N ARG A 604 -7.02 -1.55 19.13
CA ARG A 604 -8.21 -2.13 19.76
C ARG A 604 -9.20 -2.64 18.71
N ALA A 605 -9.35 -1.91 17.61
CA ALA A 605 -10.16 -2.33 16.47
C ALA A 605 -9.59 -3.59 15.81
N ILE A 606 -8.27 -3.68 15.63
CA ILE A 606 -7.59 -4.87 15.10
C ILE A 606 -7.90 -6.09 15.97
N ILE A 607 -7.75 -5.99 17.29
CA ILE A 607 -8.07 -7.09 18.22
C ILE A 607 -9.54 -7.54 18.07
N ALA A 608 -10.48 -6.60 17.94
CA ALA A 608 -11.89 -6.94 17.76
C ALA A 608 -12.18 -7.61 16.40
N VAL A 609 -11.48 -7.21 15.32
CA VAL A 609 -11.54 -7.88 14.00
C VAL A 609 -10.98 -9.29 14.08
N GLU A 610 -9.83 -9.48 14.73
CA GLU A 610 -9.23 -10.80 14.94
C GLU A 610 -10.19 -11.73 15.69
N GLN A 611 -10.87 -11.23 16.73
CA GLN A 611 -11.88 -12.02 17.44
C GLN A 611 -13.07 -12.37 16.56
N LEU A 612 -13.57 -11.45 15.73
CA LEU A 612 -14.62 -11.75 14.76
C LEU A 612 -14.20 -12.86 13.79
N GLY A 613 -12.97 -12.81 13.28
CA GLY A 613 -12.42 -13.84 12.41
C GLY A 613 -12.25 -15.20 13.10
N ALA A 614 -11.91 -15.19 14.39
CA ALA A 614 -11.73 -16.40 15.20
C ALA A 614 -13.04 -17.12 15.54
N LEU A 615 -14.19 -16.42 15.55
CA LEU A 615 -15.50 -17.06 15.70
C LEU A 615 -15.81 -18.06 14.57
N ASP A 616 -15.27 -17.81 13.38
CA ASP A 616 -15.37 -18.68 12.21
C ASP A 616 -16.81 -19.13 11.88
N THR A 617 -17.83 -18.31 12.18
CA THR A 617 -19.18 -18.49 11.63
C THR A 617 -19.30 -17.80 10.28
N LEU A 618 -20.19 -18.30 9.42
CA LEU A 618 -20.52 -17.61 8.17
C LEU A 618 -21.00 -16.18 8.44
N TYR A 619 -21.77 -15.96 9.51
CA TYR A 619 -22.25 -14.64 9.87
C TYR A 619 -21.11 -13.71 10.32
N ALA A 620 -20.24 -14.13 11.24
CA ALA A 620 -19.11 -13.34 11.69
C ALA A 620 -18.18 -12.98 10.52
N LEU A 621 -17.82 -13.96 9.69
CA LEU A 621 -16.96 -13.77 8.52
C LEU A 621 -17.61 -12.85 7.47
N SER A 622 -18.94 -12.92 7.27
CA SER A 622 -19.64 -11.95 6.40
C SER A 622 -19.54 -10.51 6.93
N GLN A 623 -19.51 -10.33 8.25
CA GLN A 623 -19.26 -9.02 8.85
C GLN A 623 -17.80 -8.59 8.67
N VAL A 624 -16.83 -9.51 8.81
CA VAL A 624 -15.42 -9.22 8.54
C VAL A 624 -15.21 -8.79 7.08
N GLN A 625 -15.84 -9.47 6.12
CA GLN A 625 -15.84 -9.09 4.70
C GLN A 625 -16.45 -7.69 4.46
N THR A 626 -17.50 -7.35 5.20
CA THR A 626 -18.08 -6.00 5.14
C THR A 626 -17.12 -4.96 5.72
N LEU A 627 -16.38 -5.30 6.79
CA LEU A 627 -15.40 -4.40 7.41
C LEU A 627 -14.18 -4.19 6.50
N SER A 628 -13.71 -5.21 5.79
CA SER A 628 -12.53 -5.13 4.92
C SER A 628 -12.72 -4.18 3.73
N THR A 629 -13.96 -3.91 3.32
CA THR A 629 -14.28 -2.97 2.24
C THR A 629 -14.70 -1.57 2.73
N SER A 630 -14.70 -1.34 4.04
CA SER A 630 -15.21 -0.11 4.65
C SER A 630 -14.29 1.09 4.48
N ARG A 631 -14.77 2.13 3.79
CA ARG A 631 -14.06 3.43 3.64
C ARG A 631 -13.94 4.23 4.94
N LYS A 632 -14.63 3.83 6.01
CA LYS A 632 -14.62 4.52 7.32
C LYS A 632 -13.53 4.00 8.27
N LEU A 633 -12.87 2.90 7.92
CA LEU A 633 -11.81 2.30 8.71
C LEU A 633 -10.44 2.72 8.17
N LYS A 634 -9.43 2.69 9.04
CA LYS A 634 -8.02 2.92 8.64
C LYS A 634 -7.46 1.68 7.96
N ASP A 635 -6.48 1.87 7.08
CA ASP A 635 -5.89 0.80 6.26
C ASP A 635 -5.36 -0.38 7.09
N LEU A 636 -4.75 -0.12 8.24
CA LEU A 636 -4.29 -1.18 9.16
C LEU A 636 -5.43 -2.08 9.70
N VAL A 637 -6.62 -1.53 9.91
CA VAL A 637 -7.79 -2.29 10.37
C VAL A 637 -8.40 -3.09 9.22
N ILE A 638 -8.39 -2.51 8.01
CA ILE A 638 -8.80 -3.19 6.78
C ILE A 638 -7.88 -4.37 6.47
N ALA A 639 -6.56 -4.17 6.60
CA ALA A 639 -5.57 -5.23 6.43
C ALA A 639 -5.82 -6.39 7.41
N ALA A 640 -6.01 -6.10 8.70
CA ALA A 640 -6.36 -7.12 9.69
C ALA A 640 -7.67 -7.88 9.36
N ALA A 641 -8.64 -7.23 8.70
CA ALA A 641 -9.85 -7.90 8.25
C ALA A 641 -9.60 -8.84 7.06
N HIS A 642 -8.71 -8.47 6.14
CA HIS A 642 -8.26 -9.37 5.08
C HIS A 642 -7.49 -10.57 5.66
N ASP A 643 -6.54 -10.33 6.57
CA ASP A 643 -5.77 -11.40 7.24
C ASP A 643 -6.70 -12.38 7.96
N ALA A 644 -7.73 -11.88 8.63
CA ALA A 644 -8.72 -12.70 9.32
C ALA A 644 -9.55 -13.58 8.35
N LEU A 645 -9.92 -13.04 7.18
CA LEU A 645 -10.65 -13.80 6.14
C LEU A 645 -9.75 -14.84 5.47
N GLU A 646 -8.49 -14.50 5.21
CA GLU A 646 -7.51 -15.43 4.66
C GLU A 646 -7.23 -16.59 5.63
N ALA A 647 -7.01 -16.29 6.90
CA ALA A 647 -6.86 -17.32 7.92
C ALA A 647 -8.09 -18.24 8.02
N ALA A 648 -9.30 -17.68 7.85
CA ALA A 648 -10.54 -18.47 7.83
C ALA A 648 -10.65 -19.34 6.56
N ALA A 649 -10.26 -18.83 5.41
CA ALA A 649 -10.23 -19.58 4.15
C ALA A 649 -9.27 -20.77 4.25
N GLN A 650 -8.07 -20.54 4.77
CA GLN A 650 -7.06 -21.58 5.00
C GLN A 650 -7.57 -22.69 5.95
N ARG A 651 -8.19 -22.32 7.08
CA ARG A 651 -8.79 -23.31 8.01
C ARG A 651 -9.86 -24.18 7.36
N ARG A 652 -10.57 -23.65 6.36
CA ARG A 652 -11.65 -24.33 5.63
C ARG A 652 -11.16 -25.08 4.38
N GLY A 653 -9.88 -24.95 4.02
CA GLY A 653 -9.35 -25.50 2.78
C GLY A 653 -9.94 -24.85 1.53
N LEU A 654 -10.32 -23.57 1.62
CA LEU A 654 -10.89 -22.78 0.53
C LEU A 654 -9.90 -21.70 0.10
N SER A 655 -9.95 -21.31 -1.16
CA SER A 655 -9.38 -20.02 -1.57
C SER A 655 -10.23 -18.86 -1.02
N LEU A 656 -9.65 -17.65 -0.93
CA LEU A 656 -10.37 -16.48 -0.42
C LEU A 656 -11.61 -16.14 -1.27
N ILE A 657 -11.52 -16.34 -2.57
CA ILE A 657 -12.64 -16.11 -3.49
C ILE A 657 -13.77 -17.12 -3.27
N GLU A 658 -13.43 -18.38 -3.00
CA GLU A 658 -14.39 -19.41 -2.66
C GLU A 658 -15.04 -19.16 -1.30
N LEU A 659 -14.26 -18.71 -0.31
CA LEU A 659 -14.83 -18.29 0.96
C LEU A 659 -15.87 -17.19 0.74
N TYR A 660 -15.54 -16.15 -0.03
CA TYR A 660 -16.51 -15.10 -0.34
C TYR A 660 -17.78 -15.67 -0.98
N ASP A 661 -17.67 -16.65 -1.88
CA ASP A 661 -18.84 -17.31 -2.47
C ASP A 661 -19.76 -17.90 -1.39
N GLU A 662 -19.19 -18.61 -0.41
CA GLU A 662 -19.91 -19.24 0.71
C GLU A 662 -20.46 -18.26 1.75
N LEU A 663 -19.83 -17.09 1.90
CA LEU A 663 -20.31 -16.06 2.82
C LEU A 663 -21.58 -15.34 2.35
N THR A 664 -22.08 -15.65 1.14
CA THR A 664 -23.33 -15.09 0.64
C THR A 664 -24.51 -15.72 1.39
N PRO A 665 -25.25 -14.98 2.24
CA PRO A 665 -26.37 -15.52 2.98
C PRO A 665 -27.58 -15.76 2.07
N ASP A 666 -28.31 -16.83 2.33
CA ASP A 666 -29.57 -17.16 1.64
C ASP A 666 -30.81 -16.59 2.36
N PHE A 667 -30.64 -16.09 3.59
CA PHE A 667 -31.68 -15.61 4.50
C PHE A 667 -32.85 -16.60 4.73
N GLY A 668 -32.63 -17.90 4.55
CA GLY A 668 -33.69 -18.91 4.60
C GLY A 668 -34.75 -18.76 3.50
N LEU A 669 -34.42 -18.09 2.39
CA LEU A 669 -35.34 -17.85 1.27
C LEU A 669 -35.37 -19.02 0.24
N GLY A 670 -34.77 -20.16 0.56
CA GLY A 670 -34.80 -21.36 -0.28
C GLY A 670 -36.14 -22.10 -0.25
N GLY A 671 -36.48 -22.80 -1.34
CA GLY A 671 -37.65 -23.70 -1.41
C GLY A 671 -38.99 -23.02 -1.09
N GLU A 672 -39.59 -23.39 0.05
CA GLU A 672 -40.86 -22.88 0.58
C GLU A 672 -40.82 -21.41 1.04
N GLY A 673 -39.63 -20.79 1.15
CA GLY A 673 -39.44 -19.41 1.62
C GLY A 673 -39.50 -19.25 3.15
N LEU A 674 -39.00 -18.12 3.66
CA LEU A 674 -38.98 -17.83 5.09
C LEU A 674 -40.40 -17.54 5.61
N VAL A 675 -40.81 -18.16 6.73
CA VAL A 675 -42.13 -17.96 7.33
C VAL A 675 -42.03 -17.06 8.56
N LEU A 676 -42.77 -15.95 8.54
CA LEU A 676 -42.93 -15.05 9.68
C LEU A 676 -44.26 -15.34 10.38
N GLU A 677 -44.24 -15.52 11.68
CA GLU A 677 -45.43 -15.87 12.47
C GLU A 677 -45.90 -14.69 13.33
N VAL A 678 -47.20 -14.39 13.25
CA VAL A 678 -47.87 -13.38 14.10
C VAL A 678 -49.14 -14.00 14.65
N GLY A 679 -49.08 -14.51 15.88
CA GLY A 679 -50.11 -15.32 16.49
C GLY A 679 -50.41 -16.56 15.63
N PRO A 680 -51.68 -16.81 15.25
CA PRO A 680 -52.03 -17.95 14.40
C PRO A 680 -51.80 -17.70 12.90
N GLN A 681 -51.43 -16.48 12.48
CA GLN A 681 -51.25 -16.14 11.07
C GLN A 681 -49.81 -16.40 10.65
N ARG A 682 -49.64 -17.03 9.47
CA ARG A 682 -48.33 -17.27 8.87
C ARG A 682 -48.18 -16.45 7.60
N TYR A 683 -47.04 -15.78 7.49
CA TYR A 683 -46.69 -14.94 6.36
C TYR A 683 -45.41 -15.46 5.72
N ARG A 684 -45.53 -16.01 4.51
CA ARG A 684 -44.39 -16.52 3.75
C ARG A 684 -43.73 -15.39 2.95
N LEU A 685 -42.43 -15.23 3.10
CA LEU A 685 -41.62 -14.35 2.28
C LEU A 685 -41.22 -15.08 0.99
N GLN A 686 -41.61 -14.52 -0.15
CA GLN A 686 -41.27 -15.03 -1.47
C GLN A 686 -40.35 -14.05 -2.20
N LEU A 687 -39.21 -14.56 -2.64
CA LEU A 687 -38.28 -13.85 -3.51
C LEU A 687 -38.80 -13.84 -4.95
N GLN A 688 -38.78 -12.67 -5.59
CA GLN A 688 -39.19 -12.47 -6.97
C GLN A 688 -37.97 -12.45 -7.91
N GLY A 689 -38.20 -12.58 -9.23
CA GLY A 689 -37.15 -12.56 -10.25
C GLY A 689 -36.35 -11.25 -10.37
N ASP A 690 -36.83 -10.16 -9.76
CA ASP A 690 -36.14 -8.88 -9.64
C ASP A 690 -35.44 -8.70 -8.28
N LEU A 691 -35.30 -9.79 -7.50
CA LEU A 691 -34.81 -9.83 -6.12
C LEU A 691 -35.68 -9.06 -5.11
N SER A 692 -36.87 -8.60 -5.49
CA SER A 692 -37.82 -8.01 -4.54
C SER A 692 -38.47 -9.10 -3.68
N LEU A 693 -38.87 -8.73 -2.46
CA LEU A 693 -39.58 -9.63 -1.54
C LEU A 693 -41.08 -9.33 -1.55
N ARG A 694 -41.89 -10.39 -1.60
CA ARG A 694 -43.34 -10.34 -1.36
C ARG A 694 -43.69 -11.11 -0.11
N VAL A 695 -44.64 -10.60 0.66
CA VAL A 695 -45.24 -11.25 1.83
C VAL A 695 -46.55 -11.89 1.39
N VAL A 696 -46.67 -13.21 1.50
CA VAL A 696 -47.87 -13.97 1.13
C VAL A 696 -48.48 -14.55 2.40
N GLY A 697 -49.68 -14.08 2.76
CA GLY A 697 -50.41 -14.65 3.90
C GLY A 697 -51.15 -15.95 3.56
N ASP A 698 -51.68 -16.62 4.57
CA ASP A 698 -52.38 -17.92 4.46
C ASP A 698 -53.53 -17.96 3.44
N LYS A 699 -54.16 -16.81 3.14
CA LYS A 699 -55.22 -16.68 2.13
C LYS A 699 -54.70 -16.47 0.70
N GLY A 700 -53.39 -16.62 0.47
CA GLY A 700 -52.72 -16.42 -0.83
C GLY A 700 -52.56 -14.97 -1.28
N LYS A 701 -52.99 -13.99 -0.47
CA LYS A 701 -52.88 -12.56 -0.82
C LYS A 701 -51.44 -12.09 -0.63
N ALA A 702 -50.80 -11.65 -1.72
CA ALA A 702 -49.45 -11.09 -1.72
C ALA A 702 -49.45 -9.57 -1.45
N SER A 703 -48.51 -9.09 -0.63
CA SER A 703 -48.26 -7.67 -0.36
C SER A 703 -46.76 -7.36 -0.28
N LYS A 704 -46.38 -6.09 -0.46
CA LYS A 704 -44.97 -5.64 -0.37
C LYS A 704 -44.48 -5.50 1.08
N THR A 705 -45.39 -5.49 2.04
CA THR A 705 -45.12 -5.34 3.47
C THR A 705 -45.95 -6.32 4.26
N LEU A 706 -45.58 -6.55 5.52
CA LEU A 706 -46.46 -7.25 6.47
C LEU A 706 -47.81 -6.51 6.55
N PRO A 707 -48.96 -7.22 6.52
CA PRO A 707 -50.26 -6.60 6.69
C PRO A 707 -50.40 -5.84 8.02
N ALA A 708 -51.27 -4.82 8.02
CA ALA A 708 -51.55 -4.03 9.23
C ALA A 708 -52.10 -4.93 10.35
N LEU A 709 -51.60 -4.70 11.57
CA LEU A 709 -52.05 -5.38 12.77
C LEU A 709 -53.53 -5.06 13.04
N LYS A 710 -54.35 -6.08 13.25
CA LYS A 710 -55.78 -5.93 13.59
C LYS A 710 -56.08 -6.16 15.07
N ASP A 711 -55.24 -6.94 15.74
CA ASP A 711 -55.37 -7.29 17.16
C ASP A 711 -54.14 -6.77 17.91
N GLU A 712 -54.37 -5.84 18.83
CA GLU A 712 -53.30 -5.17 19.58
C GLU A 712 -52.55 -6.14 20.52
N SER A 713 -53.18 -7.25 20.94
CA SER A 713 -52.53 -8.26 21.79
C SER A 713 -51.34 -8.94 21.10
N LEU A 714 -51.31 -8.95 19.76
CA LEU A 714 -50.23 -9.54 18.96
C LEU A 714 -49.14 -8.53 18.59
N ARG A 715 -49.16 -7.31 19.13
CA ARG A 715 -48.23 -6.22 18.77
C ARG A 715 -46.75 -6.61 18.89
N LEU A 716 -46.37 -7.32 19.95
CA LEU A 716 -44.98 -7.71 20.18
C LEU A 716 -44.47 -8.70 19.12
N GLN A 717 -45.28 -9.70 18.78
CA GLN A 717 -44.97 -10.68 17.73
C GLN A 717 -44.94 -10.03 16.34
N TRP A 718 -45.89 -9.12 16.07
CA TRP A 718 -45.90 -8.35 14.83
C TRP A 718 -44.67 -7.45 14.68
N ASN A 719 -44.23 -6.79 15.77
CA ASN A 719 -43.00 -6.00 15.77
C ASN A 719 -41.76 -6.86 15.49
N ALA A 720 -41.69 -8.07 16.08
CA ALA A 720 -40.60 -9.00 15.82
C ALA A 720 -40.58 -9.47 14.35
N ALA A 721 -41.73 -9.91 13.82
CA ALA A 721 -41.88 -10.30 12.42
C ALA A 721 -41.56 -9.14 11.46
N GLN A 722 -41.98 -7.91 11.79
CA GLN A 722 -41.66 -6.74 10.99
C GLN A 722 -40.17 -6.37 11.05
N ALA A 723 -39.52 -6.54 12.20
CA ALA A 723 -38.08 -6.34 12.32
C ALA A 723 -37.31 -7.37 11.48
N GLU A 724 -37.70 -8.64 11.56
CA GLU A 724 -37.10 -9.71 10.75
C GLU A 724 -37.29 -9.48 9.24
N PHE A 725 -38.51 -9.13 8.80
CA PHE A 725 -38.76 -8.74 7.41
C PHE A 725 -37.85 -7.61 6.94
N LYS A 726 -37.70 -6.56 7.76
CA LYS A 726 -36.82 -5.42 7.44
C LYS A 726 -35.36 -5.84 7.35
N THR A 727 -34.91 -6.71 8.25
CA THR A 727 -33.55 -7.28 8.24
C THR A 727 -33.29 -8.07 6.97
N VAL A 728 -34.19 -8.98 6.60
CA VAL A 728 -34.06 -9.79 5.37
C VAL A 728 -34.13 -8.91 4.13
N ALA A 729 -35.08 -7.97 4.05
CA ALA A 729 -35.20 -7.05 2.91
C ALA A 729 -33.96 -6.16 2.74
N ALA A 730 -33.40 -5.66 3.84
CA ALA A 730 -32.16 -4.89 3.82
C ALA A 730 -30.96 -5.77 3.42
N GLY A 731 -30.89 -6.99 3.93
CA GLY A 731 -29.87 -7.97 3.61
C GLY A 731 -29.84 -8.33 2.14
N VAL A 732 -30.98 -8.71 1.56
CA VAL A 732 -31.12 -9.01 0.12
C VAL A 732 -30.65 -7.84 -0.74
N LYS A 733 -31.06 -6.61 -0.41
CA LYS A 733 -30.63 -5.41 -1.13
C LYS A 733 -29.13 -5.14 -1.01
N ALA A 734 -28.54 -5.42 0.15
CA ALA A 734 -27.10 -5.27 0.37
C ALA A 734 -26.31 -6.28 -0.47
N ILE A 735 -26.72 -7.55 -0.46
CA ILE A 735 -26.11 -8.60 -1.28
C ILE A 735 -26.21 -8.24 -2.77
N ALA A 736 -27.40 -7.85 -3.26
CA ALA A 736 -27.56 -7.45 -4.65
C ALA A 736 -26.59 -6.35 -5.09
N ARG A 737 -26.32 -5.37 -4.23
CA ARG A 737 -25.35 -4.29 -4.51
C ARG A 737 -23.90 -4.76 -4.51
N GLN A 738 -23.57 -5.82 -3.78
CA GLN A 738 -22.21 -6.38 -3.68
C GLN A 738 -21.89 -7.33 -4.84
N GLN A 739 -22.90 -7.98 -5.43
CA GLN A 739 -22.66 -9.01 -6.45
C GLN A 739 -22.21 -8.44 -7.80
N ALA A 740 -22.66 -7.25 -8.22
CA ALA A 740 -22.19 -6.67 -9.49
C ALA A 740 -20.68 -6.37 -9.50
N PRO A 741 -20.09 -5.66 -8.51
CA PRO A 741 -18.63 -5.49 -8.44
C PRO A 741 -17.88 -6.82 -8.38
N ARG A 742 -18.40 -7.80 -7.64
CA ARG A 742 -17.77 -9.12 -7.51
C ARG A 742 -17.78 -9.89 -8.83
N MET A 743 -18.91 -9.93 -9.54
CA MET A 743 -18.98 -10.54 -10.87
C MET A 743 -18.11 -9.78 -11.88
N GLY A 744 -17.98 -8.46 -11.74
CA GLY A 744 -17.04 -7.65 -12.53
C GLY A 744 -15.58 -8.07 -12.29
N THR A 745 -15.17 -8.29 -11.04
CA THR A 745 -13.84 -8.86 -10.74
C THR A 745 -13.69 -10.25 -11.34
N ALA A 746 -14.66 -11.14 -11.14
CA ALA A 746 -14.63 -12.50 -11.67
C ALA A 746 -14.53 -12.54 -13.21
N PHE A 747 -15.27 -11.65 -13.87
CA PHE A 747 -15.25 -11.45 -15.33
C PHE A 747 -13.87 -10.99 -15.80
N MET A 748 -13.32 -9.95 -15.16
CA MET A 748 -12.01 -9.40 -15.52
C MET A 748 -10.88 -10.39 -15.27
N THR A 749 -10.92 -11.18 -14.20
CA THR A 749 -9.83 -12.13 -13.88
C THR A 749 -10.03 -13.52 -14.47
N GLY A 750 -11.12 -13.77 -15.19
CA GLY A 750 -11.45 -15.10 -15.74
C GLY A 750 -11.56 -16.16 -14.65
N GLN A 751 -12.25 -15.84 -13.55
CA GLN A 751 -12.47 -16.77 -12.44
C GLN A 751 -13.16 -18.04 -12.94
N ARG A 752 -12.73 -19.19 -12.42
CA ARG A 752 -13.27 -20.52 -12.72
C ARG A 752 -14.00 -21.08 -11.51
N TRP A 753 -15.12 -21.73 -11.76
CA TRP A 753 -15.84 -22.55 -10.80
C TRP A 753 -15.92 -23.96 -11.32
N SER A 754 -15.66 -24.95 -10.46
CA SER A 754 -16.03 -26.33 -10.79
C SER A 754 -17.54 -26.41 -10.99
N VAL A 755 -17.99 -27.22 -11.96
CA VAL A 755 -19.43 -27.39 -12.23
C VAL A 755 -20.25 -27.69 -10.97
N PRO A 756 -19.82 -28.57 -10.03
CA PRO A 756 -20.53 -28.79 -8.78
C PRO A 756 -20.68 -27.52 -7.93
N ARG A 757 -19.64 -26.69 -7.84
CA ARG A 757 -19.67 -25.42 -7.09
C ARG A 757 -20.58 -24.42 -7.81
N TRP A 758 -20.44 -24.29 -9.12
CA TRP A 758 -21.26 -23.40 -9.93
C TRP A 758 -22.75 -23.73 -9.81
N ARG A 759 -23.14 -25.01 -9.85
CA ARG A 759 -24.55 -25.43 -9.65
C ARG A 759 -25.07 -25.04 -8.27
N ARG A 760 -24.29 -25.22 -7.21
CA ARG A 760 -24.68 -24.79 -5.85
C ARG A 760 -24.95 -23.29 -5.79
N LEU A 761 -24.06 -22.49 -6.39
CA LEU A 761 -24.15 -21.03 -6.36
C LEU A 761 -25.22 -20.47 -7.30
N PHE A 762 -25.31 -20.95 -8.53
CA PHE A 762 -26.10 -20.29 -9.57
C PHE A 762 -27.33 -21.06 -10.05
N LEU A 763 -27.56 -22.29 -9.57
CA LEU A 763 -28.84 -23.02 -9.77
C LEU A 763 -29.61 -23.24 -8.47
N GLN A 764 -28.92 -23.49 -7.36
CA GLN A 764 -29.55 -23.88 -6.09
C GLN A 764 -29.76 -22.70 -5.14
N HIS A 765 -28.76 -21.82 -4.98
CA HIS A 765 -28.83 -20.71 -4.05
C HIS A 765 -29.95 -19.72 -4.43
N PRO A 766 -30.86 -19.34 -3.50
CA PRO A 766 -32.09 -18.61 -3.84
C PRO A 766 -31.85 -17.23 -4.45
N LEU A 767 -30.85 -16.48 -3.96
CA LEU A 767 -30.48 -15.16 -4.48
C LEU A 767 -29.60 -15.22 -5.73
N LEU A 768 -28.44 -15.89 -5.62
CA LEU A 768 -27.42 -15.92 -6.67
C LEU A 768 -27.92 -16.56 -7.98
N ARG A 769 -28.84 -17.53 -7.94
CA ARG A 769 -29.44 -18.09 -9.17
C ARG A 769 -30.20 -17.06 -10.00
N ILE A 770 -30.85 -16.08 -9.36
CA ILE A 770 -31.59 -15.03 -10.06
C ILE A 770 -30.61 -14.09 -10.76
N MET A 771 -29.52 -13.76 -10.08
CA MET A 771 -28.44 -12.95 -10.67
C MET A 771 -27.73 -13.71 -11.79
N GLY A 772 -27.48 -15.00 -11.61
CA GLY A 772 -26.85 -15.87 -12.60
C GLY A 772 -27.60 -15.96 -13.92
N ARG A 773 -28.93 -15.82 -13.91
CA ARG A 773 -29.78 -15.76 -15.12
C ARG A 773 -29.53 -14.53 -15.99
N THR A 774 -28.97 -13.47 -15.43
CA THR A 774 -28.68 -12.23 -16.15
C THR A 774 -27.27 -12.22 -16.76
N LEU A 775 -26.54 -13.33 -16.65
CA LEU A 775 -25.15 -13.46 -17.07
C LEU A 775 -25.02 -14.49 -18.19
N ILE A 776 -24.02 -14.28 -19.03
CA ILE A 776 -23.60 -15.27 -20.05
C ILE A 776 -22.43 -16.06 -19.47
N TRP A 777 -22.59 -17.37 -19.44
CA TRP A 777 -21.63 -18.34 -18.92
C TRP A 777 -20.96 -19.09 -20.06
N ARG A 778 -19.91 -19.81 -19.71
CA ARG A 778 -19.12 -20.58 -20.66
C ARG A 778 -18.41 -21.74 -19.97
N LEU A 779 -18.32 -22.88 -20.66
CA LEU A 779 -17.36 -23.92 -20.33
C LEU A 779 -15.96 -23.52 -20.81
N GLU A 780 -14.94 -23.73 -19.98
CA GLU A 780 -13.54 -23.36 -20.32
C GLU A 780 -13.11 -23.89 -21.69
N GLN A 781 -13.53 -25.11 -22.02
CA GLN A 781 -13.29 -25.77 -23.30
C GLN A 781 -14.63 -26.17 -23.95
N GLY A 782 -15.55 -25.22 -24.14
CA GLY A 782 -16.85 -25.55 -24.73
C GLY A 782 -17.75 -24.35 -25.03
N ALA A 783 -19.04 -24.65 -25.13
CA ALA A 783 -20.08 -23.69 -25.49
C ALA A 783 -20.31 -22.62 -24.42
N SER A 784 -20.78 -21.46 -24.89
CA SER A 784 -21.39 -20.44 -24.05
C SER A 784 -22.87 -20.76 -23.80
N PHE A 785 -23.41 -20.31 -22.68
CA PHE A 785 -24.79 -20.60 -22.29
C PHE A 785 -25.36 -19.55 -21.31
N ARG A 786 -26.68 -19.53 -21.16
CA ARG A 786 -27.43 -18.78 -20.14
C ARG A 786 -28.25 -19.72 -19.27
N ILE A 787 -28.75 -19.20 -18.15
CA ILE A 787 -29.72 -19.89 -17.30
C ILE A 787 -31.12 -19.39 -17.67
N ALA A 788 -32.00 -20.30 -18.10
CA ALA A 788 -33.39 -20.00 -18.45
C ALA A 788 -34.28 -19.77 -17.21
N GLU A 789 -35.55 -19.45 -17.43
CA GLU A 789 -36.49 -19.16 -16.34
C GLU A 789 -36.80 -20.35 -15.44
N ASP A 790 -36.82 -21.54 -16.04
CA ASP A 790 -36.99 -22.83 -15.37
C ASP A 790 -35.66 -23.41 -14.86
N PHE A 791 -34.57 -22.64 -14.94
CA PHE A 791 -33.20 -23.01 -14.59
C PHE A 791 -32.58 -24.10 -15.47
N SER A 792 -33.15 -24.38 -16.65
CA SER A 792 -32.45 -25.09 -17.72
C SER A 792 -31.30 -24.25 -18.30
N LEU A 793 -30.35 -24.91 -18.96
CA LEU A 793 -29.17 -24.28 -19.54
C LEU A 793 -29.31 -24.28 -21.05
N LEU A 794 -29.26 -23.09 -21.64
CA LEU A 794 -29.50 -22.90 -23.06
C LEU A 794 -28.36 -22.09 -23.70
N ASP A 795 -27.96 -22.43 -24.92
CA ASP A 795 -27.05 -21.61 -25.70
C ASP A 795 -27.77 -20.40 -26.35
N ALA A 796 -27.07 -19.66 -27.20
CA ALA A 796 -27.64 -18.48 -27.87
C ALA A 796 -28.72 -18.83 -28.91
N ALA A 797 -28.82 -20.10 -29.33
CA ALA A 797 -29.84 -20.62 -30.26
C ALA A 797 -31.01 -21.31 -29.53
N ASP A 798 -31.05 -21.21 -28.19
CA ASP A 798 -32.00 -21.90 -27.31
C ASP A 798 -31.89 -23.44 -27.34
N ASP A 799 -30.73 -23.98 -27.72
CA ASP A 799 -30.42 -25.41 -27.61
C ASP A 799 -29.90 -25.76 -26.22
N ALA A 800 -30.26 -26.94 -25.72
CA ALA A 800 -29.91 -27.38 -24.37
C ALA A 800 -28.40 -27.67 -24.22
N VAL A 801 -27.80 -27.17 -23.14
CA VAL A 801 -26.37 -27.36 -22.83
C VAL A 801 -26.19 -28.24 -21.60
N GLU A 802 -25.41 -29.31 -21.75
CA GLU A 802 -25.01 -30.18 -20.64
C GLU A 802 -23.66 -29.76 -20.05
N LEU A 803 -23.53 -29.85 -18.72
CA LEU A 803 -22.30 -29.52 -18.00
C LEU A 803 -21.66 -30.80 -17.41
N PRO A 804 -20.48 -31.24 -17.88
CA PRO A 804 -19.73 -32.33 -17.27
C PRO A 804 -19.27 -31.97 -15.84
N ASP A 805 -19.31 -32.91 -14.90
CA ASP A 805 -18.99 -32.63 -13.48
C ASP A 805 -17.53 -32.24 -13.22
N ASP A 806 -16.61 -32.67 -14.09
CA ASP A 806 -15.18 -32.37 -14.03
C ASP A 806 -14.80 -31.07 -14.77
N ALA A 807 -15.75 -30.45 -15.47
CA ALA A 807 -15.51 -29.22 -16.20
C ALA A 807 -15.46 -27.97 -15.30
N GLN A 808 -14.92 -26.89 -15.87
CA GLN A 808 -14.87 -25.57 -15.27
C GLN A 808 -15.82 -24.62 -16.02
N VAL A 809 -16.59 -23.85 -15.25
CA VAL A 809 -17.45 -22.78 -15.73
C VAL A 809 -16.81 -21.44 -15.41
N LEU A 810 -16.93 -20.49 -16.32
CA LEU A 810 -16.52 -19.10 -16.14
C LEU A 810 -17.55 -18.18 -16.80
N LEU A 811 -17.41 -16.87 -16.56
CA LEU A 811 -18.17 -15.87 -17.30
C LEU A 811 -17.65 -15.79 -18.74
N TRP A 812 -18.57 -15.78 -19.70
CA TRP A 812 -18.22 -15.57 -21.11
C TRP A 812 -17.69 -14.15 -21.31
N HIS A 813 -16.58 -14.01 -22.04
CA HIS A 813 -15.92 -12.74 -22.31
C HIS A 813 -15.68 -12.59 -23.82
N PRO A 814 -15.94 -11.41 -24.42
CA PRO A 814 -15.90 -11.25 -25.88
C PRO A 814 -14.52 -11.46 -26.51
N VAL A 815 -13.44 -11.33 -25.73
CA VAL A 815 -12.05 -11.71 -26.14
C VAL A 815 -11.92 -13.15 -26.64
N ASP A 816 -12.83 -14.03 -26.21
CA ASP A 816 -12.84 -15.44 -26.59
C ASP A 816 -14.05 -15.80 -27.45
N ALA A 817 -14.80 -14.79 -27.92
CA ALA A 817 -15.99 -15.01 -28.70
C ALA A 817 -15.66 -15.60 -30.08
N ALA A 818 -16.46 -16.56 -30.52
CA ALA A 818 -16.46 -16.99 -31.91
C ALA A 818 -17.06 -15.89 -32.81
N ALA A 819 -16.78 -15.96 -34.11
CA ALA A 819 -17.32 -15.02 -35.08
C ALA A 819 -18.86 -15.01 -35.04
N GLY A 820 -19.48 -13.84 -34.82
CA GLY A 820 -20.92 -13.66 -34.74
C GLY A 820 -21.56 -14.04 -33.39
N GLU A 821 -20.79 -14.59 -32.45
CA GLU A 821 -21.31 -15.02 -31.14
C GLU A 821 -21.77 -13.83 -30.28
N VAL A 822 -21.08 -12.68 -30.37
CA VAL A 822 -21.47 -11.46 -29.66
C VAL A 822 -22.85 -10.97 -30.12
N GLU A 823 -23.11 -10.97 -31.43
CA GLU A 823 -24.39 -10.58 -32.02
C GLU A 823 -25.51 -11.56 -31.66
N ALA A 824 -25.20 -12.87 -31.65
CA ALA A 824 -26.14 -13.90 -31.22
C ALA A 824 -26.59 -13.68 -29.76
N TRP A 825 -25.64 -13.48 -28.84
CA TRP A 825 -25.97 -13.18 -27.45
C TRP A 825 -26.69 -11.84 -27.26
N ARG A 826 -26.32 -10.81 -28.05
CA ARG A 826 -27.01 -9.51 -28.02
C ARG A 826 -28.48 -9.64 -28.41
N THR A 827 -28.77 -10.46 -29.42
CA THR A 827 -30.14 -10.75 -29.87
C THR A 827 -30.88 -11.55 -28.79
N CYS A 828 -30.28 -12.64 -28.29
CA CYS A 828 -30.85 -13.49 -27.25
C CYS A 828 -31.22 -12.68 -25.99
N LEU A 829 -30.31 -11.87 -25.42
CA LEU A 829 -30.64 -11.09 -24.22
C LEU A 829 -31.75 -10.05 -24.45
N ALA A 830 -31.83 -9.49 -25.67
CA ALA A 830 -32.89 -8.54 -26.03
C ALA A 830 -34.26 -9.23 -26.14
N ASP A 831 -34.33 -10.40 -26.78
CA ASP A 831 -35.57 -11.16 -26.99
C ASP A 831 -36.22 -11.60 -25.66
N TYR A 832 -35.40 -11.87 -24.64
CA TYR A 832 -35.85 -12.26 -23.31
C TYR A 832 -35.92 -11.08 -22.31
N GLU A 833 -35.74 -9.84 -22.76
CA GLU A 833 -35.75 -8.60 -21.95
C GLU A 833 -34.83 -8.68 -20.70
N LEU A 834 -33.72 -9.40 -20.81
CA LEU A 834 -32.81 -9.64 -19.69
C LEU A 834 -31.90 -8.42 -19.49
N GLN A 835 -32.00 -7.78 -18.33
CA GLN A 835 -31.04 -6.74 -17.93
C GLN A 835 -29.80 -7.39 -17.32
N PRO A 836 -28.62 -7.28 -17.97
CA PRO A 836 -27.43 -7.96 -17.49
C PRO A 836 -26.88 -7.32 -16.21
N LEU A 837 -26.42 -8.13 -15.27
CA LEU A 837 -25.83 -7.65 -14.01
C LEU A 837 -24.51 -6.90 -14.23
N ILE A 838 -23.74 -7.30 -15.25
CA ILE A 838 -22.51 -6.64 -15.72
C ILE A 838 -22.53 -6.56 -17.24
N ASP A 839 -21.87 -5.55 -17.82
CA ASP A 839 -21.81 -5.37 -19.27
C ASP A 839 -20.78 -6.32 -19.92
N GLN A 840 -21.21 -7.53 -20.27
CA GLN A 840 -20.37 -8.53 -20.96
C GLN A 840 -20.25 -8.26 -22.46
N LEU A 841 -21.32 -7.74 -23.09
CA LEU A 841 -21.38 -7.56 -24.55
C LEU A 841 -20.68 -6.27 -25.03
N GLY A 842 -20.59 -5.25 -24.18
CA GLY A 842 -19.86 -4.00 -24.44
C GLY A 842 -18.41 -4.01 -23.95
N ALA A 843 -17.95 -5.11 -23.34
CA ALA A 843 -16.56 -5.25 -22.89
C ALA A 843 -15.59 -5.30 -24.08
N GLY A 844 -14.37 -4.76 -23.89
CA GLY A 844 -13.35 -4.80 -24.93
C GLY A 844 -12.88 -6.22 -25.22
N ALA A 845 -12.66 -6.53 -26.49
CA ALA A 845 -12.13 -7.83 -26.95
C ALA A 845 -10.69 -7.74 -27.47
N GLN A 846 -10.13 -6.54 -27.59
CA GLN A 846 -8.79 -6.34 -28.15
C GLN A 846 -7.71 -6.70 -27.13
N LEU A 847 -6.79 -7.57 -27.53
CA LEU A 847 -5.58 -7.87 -26.77
C LEU A 847 -4.46 -6.89 -27.10
N PRO A 848 -3.52 -6.66 -26.17
CA PRO A 848 -2.38 -5.79 -26.40
C PRO A 848 -1.38 -6.38 -27.40
N ASP A 849 -0.78 -5.52 -28.21
CA ASP A 849 0.30 -5.90 -29.12
C ASP A 849 1.62 -6.15 -28.37
N ALA A 850 2.51 -6.94 -28.96
CA ALA A 850 3.80 -7.29 -28.35
C ALA A 850 4.65 -6.04 -28.00
N SER A 851 4.54 -4.95 -28.76
CA SER A 851 5.28 -3.70 -28.54
C SER A 851 4.82 -2.89 -27.32
N GLN A 852 3.61 -3.16 -26.82
CA GLN A 852 3.04 -2.46 -25.66
C GLN A 852 3.54 -3.01 -24.32
N TRP A 853 4.14 -4.21 -24.33
CA TRP A 853 4.70 -4.84 -23.14
C TRP A 853 6.15 -4.39 -22.93
N LYS A 854 6.45 -3.82 -21.76
CA LYS A 854 7.81 -3.43 -21.35
C LYS A 854 7.99 -3.65 -19.85
N ASN A 855 9.08 -4.32 -19.43
CA ASN A 855 9.41 -4.52 -18.01
C ASN A 855 8.24 -5.05 -17.14
N HIS A 856 7.48 -6.02 -17.67
CA HIS A 856 6.26 -6.57 -17.05
C HIS A 856 5.09 -5.57 -16.85
N ALA A 857 5.13 -4.42 -17.52
CA ALA A 857 4.09 -3.41 -17.55
C ALA A 857 3.42 -3.33 -18.93
N LEU A 858 2.15 -2.92 -18.94
CA LEU A 858 1.38 -2.69 -20.15
C LEU A 858 1.24 -1.19 -20.43
N HIS A 859 1.77 -0.74 -21.57
CA HIS A 859 1.73 0.66 -22.00
C HIS A 859 0.56 0.94 -22.96
N PRO A 860 0.03 2.19 -22.99
CA PRO A 860 -0.88 2.61 -24.06
C PRO A 860 -0.19 2.56 -25.43
N ALA A 861 -0.97 2.43 -26.51
CA ALA A 861 -0.46 2.31 -27.88
C ALA A 861 0.34 3.56 -28.36
N GLY A 862 0.13 4.70 -27.71
CA GLY A 862 0.85 5.95 -27.92
C GLY A 862 0.72 6.89 -26.72
N PRO A 863 1.33 8.09 -26.76
CA PRO A 863 1.19 9.09 -25.71
C PRO A 863 -0.28 9.41 -25.44
N LEU A 864 -0.67 9.34 -24.17
CA LEU A 864 -2.06 9.46 -23.76
C LEU A 864 -2.17 10.46 -22.61
N GLN A 865 -2.86 11.58 -22.84
CA GLN A 865 -3.03 12.64 -21.86
C GLN A 865 -4.51 12.97 -21.68
N ILE A 866 -4.97 13.18 -20.44
CA ILE A 866 -6.39 13.41 -20.12
C ILE A 866 -6.55 14.47 -19.02
N ARG A 867 -7.61 15.29 -19.08
CA ARG A 867 -7.95 16.23 -17.99
C ARG A 867 -8.25 15.47 -16.69
N GLN A 868 -7.78 15.98 -15.56
CA GLN A 868 -7.89 15.33 -14.25
C GLN A 868 -9.35 15.03 -13.89
N GLY A 869 -10.29 15.93 -14.15
CA GLY A 869 -11.71 15.71 -13.88
C GLY A 869 -12.30 14.53 -14.66
N ALA A 870 -11.95 14.39 -15.94
CA ALA A 870 -12.40 13.28 -16.78
C ALA A 870 -11.77 11.95 -16.34
N LEU A 871 -10.47 11.97 -16.03
CA LEU A 871 -9.78 10.81 -15.48
C LEU A 871 -10.38 10.39 -14.13
N SER A 872 -10.62 11.34 -13.22
CA SER A 872 -11.27 11.10 -11.92
C SER A 872 -12.64 10.43 -12.08
N GLY A 873 -13.44 10.89 -13.04
CA GLY A 873 -14.73 10.27 -13.37
C GLY A 873 -14.61 8.81 -13.85
N LEU A 874 -13.61 8.52 -14.70
CA LEU A 874 -13.33 7.16 -15.17
C LEU A 874 -12.80 6.26 -14.04
N LEU A 875 -11.82 6.74 -13.28
CA LEU A 875 -11.24 6.02 -12.14
C LEU A 875 -12.29 5.71 -11.07
N ALA A 876 -13.18 6.65 -10.77
CA ALA A 876 -14.30 6.43 -9.86
C ALA A 876 -15.28 5.37 -10.39
N LYS A 877 -15.59 5.40 -11.69
CA LYS A 877 -16.42 4.38 -12.36
C LYS A 877 -15.80 2.99 -12.27
N TRP A 878 -14.47 2.89 -12.41
CA TRP A 878 -13.71 1.64 -12.32
C TRP A 878 -13.24 1.30 -10.91
N ASN A 879 -13.62 2.08 -9.91
CA ASN A 879 -13.30 1.89 -8.49
C ASN A 879 -11.79 1.89 -8.15
N TYR A 880 -10.99 2.60 -8.94
CA TYR A 880 -9.60 2.89 -8.61
C TYR A 880 -9.52 3.88 -7.43
N ARG A 881 -8.49 3.73 -6.59
CA ARG A 881 -8.19 4.58 -5.44
C ARG A 881 -6.85 5.28 -5.65
N PRO A 882 -6.66 6.51 -5.16
CA PRO A 882 -5.37 7.18 -5.25
C PRO A 882 -4.29 6.42 -4.46
N GLY A 883 -3.07 6.37 -5.01
CA GLY A 883 -1.87 5.92 -4.30
C GLY A 883 -1.43 6.89 -3.20
N PRO A 884 -0.33 6.58 -2.49
CA PRO A 884 0.23 7.48 -1.48
C PRO A 884 0.67 8.81 -2.09
N VAL A 885 0.63 9.88 -1.29
CA VAL A 885 1.28 11.15 -1.62
C VAL A 885 2.76 11.02 -1.25
N GLU A 886 3.66 11.22 -2.21
CA GLU A 886 5.12 11.16 -2.00
C GLU A 886 5.68 12.52 -1.50
N ASP A 887 7.00 12.71 -1.58
CA ASP A 887 7.67 13.97 -1.24
C ASP A 887 7.37 15.04 -2.32
N GLY A 888 6.23 15.72 -2.15
CA GLY A 888 5.66 16.72 -3.04
C GLY A 888 4.13 16.56 -3.13
N PRO A 889 3.33 17.62 -3.32
CA PRO A 889 1.87 17.47 -3.38
C PRO A 889 1.44 16.89 -4.73
N GLY A 890 1.61 15.57 -4.90
CA GLY A 890 1.28 14.83 -6.12
C GLY A 890 1.04 13.34 -5.84
N ILE A 891 0.14 12.75 -6.62
CA ILE A 891 -0.15 11.32 -6.70
C ILE A 891 0.33 10.86 -8.08
N TYR A 892 1.04 9.74 -8.16
CA TYR A 892 1.62 9.24 -9.42
C TYR A 892 1.04 7.89 -9.87
N GLU A 893 0.11 7.37 -9.09
CA GLU A 893 -0.53 6.09 -9.34
C GLU A 893 -1.93 6.04 -8.74
N HIS A 894 -2.80 5.27 -9.38
CA HIS A 894 -4.06 4.83 -8.78
C HIS A 894 -4.10 3.31 -8.74
N ARG A 895 -4.61 2.77 -7.64
CA ARG A 895 -4.70 1.33 -7.37
C ARG A 895 -6.13 0.81 -7.46
N LEU A 896 -6.31 -0.33 -8.12
CA LEU A 896 -7.53 -1.13 -8.07
C LEU A 896 -7.25 -2.45 -7.35
N ASP A 897 -7.82 -2.62 -6.16
CA ASP A 897 -7.67 -3.83 -5.36
C ASP A 897 -8.68 -4.90 -5.77
N LEU A 898 -8.17 -6.10 -6.10
CA LEU A 898 -8.95 -7.29 -6.43
C LEU A 898 -8.71 -8.35 -5.35
N ALA A 899 -9.25 -8.09 -4.16
CA ALA A 899 -8.96 -8.88 -2.96
C ALA A 899 -9.25 -10.39 -3.09
N GLY A 900 -10.35 -10.76 -3.78
CA GLY A 900 -10.72 -12.17 -3.98
C GLY A 900 -9.64 -13.00 -4.69
N PRO A 901 -9.21 -12.63 -5.91
CA PRO A 901 -8.11 -13.29 -6.60
C PRO A 901 -6.72 -12.92 -6.03
N GLN A 902 -6.66 -12.15 -4.94
CA GLN A 902 -5.42 -11.65 -4.33
C GLN A 902 -4.52 -10.92 -5.35
N LEU A 903 -5.12 -10.09 -6.21
CA LEU A 903 -4.39 -9.22 -7.13
C LEU A 903 -4.64 -7.75 -6.81
N TYR A 904 -3.73 -6.88 -7.20
CA TYR A 904 -4.07 -5.47 -7.41
C TYR A 904 -3.40 -4.92 -8.67
N ILE A 905 -4.02 -3.87 -9.21
CA ILE A 905 -3.58 -3.20 -10.43
C ILE A 905 -3.15 -1.78 -10.07
N GLU A 906 -1.96 -1.38 -10.46
CA GLU A 906 -1.52 0.02 -10.42
C GLU A 906 -1.58 0.60 -11.82
N LEU A 907 -2.32 1.70 -11.97
CA LEU A 907 -2.28 2.56 -13.15
C LEU A 907 -1.33 3.72 -12.82
N HIS A 908 -0.12 3.68 -13.38
CA HIS A 908 0.87 4.74 -13.24
C HIS A 908 0.61 5.87 -14.24
N HIS A 909 0.79 7.09 -13.77
CA HIS A 909 0.58 8.29 -14.55
C HIS A 909 1.50 9.43 -14.08
N GLY A 910 1.59 10.50 -14.86
CA GLY A 910 2.25 11.74 -14.47
C GLY A 910 1.59 12.36 -13.24
N ARG A 911 2.12 13.50 -12.80
CA ARG A 911 1.65 14.18 -11.58
C ARG A 911 0.13 14.32 -11.59
N TYR A 912 -0.55 13.83 -10.56
CA TYR A 912 -1.99 14.02 -10.32
C TYR A 912 -2.17 14.80 -9.03
N MET A 913 -2.92 15.89 -9.05
CA MET A 913 -3.06 16.76 -7.88
C MET A 913 -4.03 16.13 -6.87
N PRO A 914 -3.71 16.14 -5.55
CA PRO A 914 -4.59 15.56 -4.53
C PRO A 914 -5.91 16.34 -4.36
N PHE A 915 -5.99 17.55 -4.92
CA PHE A 915 -7.20 18.35 -5.05
C PHE A 915 -7.57 18.50 -6.53
N MET A 916 -8.84 18.78 -6.81
CA MET A 916 -9.33 18.91 -8.18
C MET A 916 -8.86 20.22 -8.80
N GLU A 917 -8.01 20.13 -9.82
CA GLU A 917 -7.71 21.22 -10.75
C GLU A 917 -8.37 20.89 -12.09
N LEU A 918 -9.30 21.75 -12.53
CA LEU A 918 -10.20 21.45 -13.66
C LEU A 918 -9.45 21.23 -14.99
N ASP A 919 -8.37 21.97 -15.20
CA ASP A 919 -7.59 21.97 -16.44
C ASP A 919 -6.27 21.21 -16.34
N HIS A 920 -5.95 20.68 -15.16
CA HIS A 920 -4.74 19.89 -14.97
C HIS A 920 -4.78 18.64 -15.84
N ARG A 921 -3.72 18.42 -16.61
CA ARG A 921 -3.60 17.30 -17.53
C ARG A 921 -2.67 16.24 -16.96
N VAL A 922 -3.10 14.99 -17.11
CA VAL A 922 -2.43 13.82 -16.54
C VAL A 922 -2.02 12.89 -17.67
N ASP A 923 -0.72 12.65 -17.79
CA ASP A 923 -0.15 11.69 -18.75
C ASP A 923 -0.29 10.26 -18.22
N ILE A 924 -0.88 9.35 -18.99
CA ILE A 924 -1.00 7.94 -18.61
C ILE A 924 0.25 7.20 -19.06
N ALA A 925 0.95 6.57 -18.11
CA ALA A 925 2.24 5.94 -18.38
C ALA A 925 2.10 4.46 -18.73
N HIS A 926 1.55 3.65 -17.82
CA HIS A 926 1.38 2.20 -17.95
C HIS A 926 0.54 1.61 -16.81
N ALA A 927 0.11 0.36 -16.97
CA ALA A 927 -0.49 -0.44 -15.90
C ALA A 927 0.45 -1.60 -15.49
N VAL A 928 0.43 -1.96 -14.21
CA VAL A 928 1.14 -3.11 -13.63
C VAL A 928 0.19 -3.93 -12.77
N VAL A 929 0.29 -5.26 -12.84
CA VAL A 929 -0.47 -6.17 -11.98
C VAL A 929 0.48 -6.83 -11.00
N TYR A 930 0.06 -6.87 -9.74
CA TYR A 930 0.82 -7.45 -8.65
C TYR A 930 0.04 -8.58 -7.99
N ASP A 931 0.79 -9.57 -7.52
CA ASP A 931 0.28 -10.64 -6.66
C ASP A 931 0.36 -10.17 -5.20
N SER A 932 -0.80 -10.15 -4.53
CA SER A 932 -0.95 -9.74 -3.13
C SER A 932 -1.12 -10.91 -2.16
N SER A 933 -0.91 -12.15 -2.62
CA SER A 933 -0.95 -13.35 -1.78
C SER A 933 0.26 -13.48 -0.84
N HIS A 934 1.41 -12.94 -1.24
CA HIS A 934 2.65 -13.02 -0.46
C HIS A 934 3.61 -11.87 -0.76
N ARG A 935 4.41 -11.49 0.23
CA ARG A 935 5.52 -10.55 0.05
C ARG A 935 6.73 -11.29 -0.51
N GLY A 936 7.41 -10.69 -1.49
CA GLY A 936 8.70 -11.15 -1.98
C GLY A 936 9.82 -10.93 -0.94
N GLU A 937 11.03 -11.43 -1.25
CA GLU A 937 12.21 -11.34 -0.37
C GLU A 937 12.60 -9.89 -0.03
N ASP A 938 12.28 -8.94 -0.91
CA ASP A 938 12.50 -7.50 -0.74
C ASP A 938 11.40 -6.79 0.09
N GLY A 939 10.39 -7.55 0.54
CA GLY A 939 9.22 -7.05 1.26
C GLY A 939 8.16 -6.37 0.38
N ARG A 940 8.30 -6.42 -0.96
CA ARG A 940 7.32 -5.85 -1.90
C ARG A 940 6.38 -6.93 -2.42
N TRP A 941 5.24 -6.52 -2.98
CA TRP A 941 4.36 -7.45 -3.69
C TRP A 941 5.02 -7.78 -5.05
N PRO A 942 5.14 -9.06 -5.43
CA PRO A 942 5.75 -9.42 -6.71
C PRO A 942 4.88 -8.99 -7.89
N ARG A 943 5.52 -8.51 -8.97
CA ARG A 943 4.86 -8.17 -10.24
C ARG A 943 4.56 -9.45 -11.02
N LEU A 944 3.36 -9.57 -11.56
CA LEU A 944 3.03 -10.66 -12.48
C LEU A 944 3.68 -10.44 -13.84
N GLN A 945 4.27 -11.50 -14.39
CA GLN A 945 4.78 -11.50 -15.77
C GLN A 945 3.61 -11.44 -16.76
N PRO A 946 3.80 -10.88 -17.97
CA PRO A 946 2.73 -10.72 -18.96
C PRO A 946 1.96 -12.00 -19.28
N GLN A 947 2.63 -13.16 -19.31
CA GLN A 947 2.00 -14.46 -19.59
C GLN A 947 1.07 -14.94 -18.47
N GLN A 948 1.23 -14.40 -17.25
CA GLN A 948 0.41 -14.74 -16.08
C GLN A 948 -0.85 -13.87 -15.99
N TRP A 949 -0.96 -12.80 -16.78
CA TRP A 949 -2.13 -11.92 -16.75
C TRP A 949 -3.32 -12.59 -17.46
N PRO A 950 -4.50 -12.68 -16.83
CA PRO A 950 -5.70 -13.20 -17.49
C PRO A 950 -6.02 -12.44 -18.79
N ARG A 951 -6.38 -13.15 -19.87
CA ARG A 951 -6.71 -12.52 -21.17
C ARG A 951 -7.84 -11.50 -21.06
N ALA A 952 -8.87 -11.80 -20.26
CA ALA A 952 -9.96 -10.88 -19.95
C ALA A 952 -9.46 -9.59 -19.26
N LEU A 953 -8.47 -9.70 -18.38
CA LEU A 953 -7.86 -8.55 -17.69
C LEU A 953 -7.08 -7.69 -18.68
N GLN A 954 -6.29 -8.31 -19.55
CA GLN A 954 -5.56 -7.60 -20.61
C GLN A 954 -6.52 -6.82 -21.52
N ALA A 955 -7.61 -7.46 -21.97
CA ALA A 955 -8.62 -6.83 -22.80
C ALA A 955 -9.38 -5.71 -22.06
N THR A 956 -9.64 -5.89 -20.77
CA THR A 956 -10.24 -4.84 -19.91
C THR A 956 -9.34 -3.61 -19.81
N LEU A 957 -8.04 -3.79 -19.59
CA LEU A 957 -7.09 -2.67 -19.51
C LEU A 957 -6.92 -1.96 -20.87
N MET A 958 -6.92 -2.71 -21.97
CA MET A 958 -6.96 -2.12 -23.31
C MET A 958 -8.21 -1.26 -23.54
N ALA A 959 -9.38 -1.74 -23.10
CA ALA A 959 -10.63 -0.98 -23.16
C ALA A 959 -10.59 0.28 -22.28
N GLN A 960 -9.93 0.22 -21.12
CA GLN A 960 -9.73 1.39 -20.25
C GLN A 960 -8.83 2.43 -20.93
N PHE A 961 -7.71 2.03 -21.54
CA PHE A 961 -6.88 2.95 -22.33
C PHE A 961 -7.65 3.57 -23.49
N ALA A 962 -8.46 2.79 -24.21
CA ALA A 962 -9.32 3.31 -25.28
C ALA A 962 -10.38 4.30 -24.76
N ALA A 963 -10.98 4.04 -23.60
CA ALA A 963 -11.93 4.95 -22.98
C ALA A 963 -11.29 6.28 -22.52
N ILE A 964 -10.06 6.21 -21.99
CA ILE A 964 -9.26 7.41 -21.68
C ILE A 964 -8.95 8.17 -22.97
N ALA A 965 -8.55 7.49 -24.05
CA ALA A 965 -8.26 8.10 -25.35
C ALA A 965 -9.50 8.78 -25.95
N ALA A 966 -10.66 8.14 -25.88
CA ALA A 966 -11.92 8.72 -26.35
C ALA A 966 -12.30 9.99 -25.59
N LYS A 967 -12.09 10.01 -24.26
CA LYS A 967 -12.32 11.22 -23.44
C LYS A 967 -11.28 12.29 -23.69
N SER A 968 -10.03 11.91 -23.95
CA SER A 968 -8.99 12.84 -24.40
C SER A 968 -9.38 13.53 -25.71
N ALA A 969 -9.91 12.78 -26.68
CA ALA A 969 -10.35 13.29 -27.98
C ALA A 969 -11.62 14.17 -27.88
N SER A 970 -12.65 13.76 -27.12
CA SER A 970 -13.88 14.55 -27.00
C SER A 970 -13.68 15.89 -26.29
N THR A 971 -12.58 16.03 -25.55
CA THR A 971 -12.23 17.29 -24.89
C THR A 971 -11.55 18.26 -25.87
N LYS A 972 -10.96 17.76 -26.97
CA LYS A 972 -10.40 18.57 -28.06
C LYS A 972 -11.45 19.10 -29.05
N GLU A 973 -12.66 18.53 -29.08
CA GLU A 973 -13.77 18.97 -29.97
C GLU A 973 -14.76 19.92 -29.28
N SER A 974 -14.68 20.08 -27.95
CA SER A 974 -15.50 21.02 -27.16
C SER A 974 -14.77 22.31 -26.79
N ASP A 975 -13.47 22.37 -27.06
CA ASP A 975 -12.66 23.59 -27.12
C ASP A 975 -12.63 24.05 -28.59
#